data_AF-A0A9D8V142-F1
#
_entry.id   AF-A0A9D8V142-F1
#
_cell.length_a   1.000
_cell.length_b   1.000
_cell.length_c   1.000
_cell.angle_alpha   90.00
_cell.angle_beta   90.00
_cell.angle_gamma   90.00
#
_symmetry.space_group_name_H-M   'P 1'
#
loop_
_entity.id
_entity.type
_entity.pdbx_description
1 polymer ?
#
loop_
_entity_poly.entity_id
_entity_poly.type
_entity_poly.pdbx_seq_one_letter_code
_entity_poly.pdbx_strand_id
1 'polypeptide(L)'
;MRSRITGCAIQHFSFVTKGLAASLALMLAAPAGADLAYASIPVPQVRPAPPPPSDLLSAADGHAFVAAMKAHDRGRWGDILNLRRQITDPTALAILDWLRYQTPKTGVSLAEIVAFQERFPNWPRQDLLSRRAEEALGNAPMADEDIIAWFSTREPLTGEGKIRLGEALFARGSTTEGADWIQRAWVEHQFSRAREAEILRNYAAHLTLQAHQDRLNRLLWEQRFDDSRRMLQLVDAQARAVANARLKLAARARGADSAFANVPSQLRRDSGLVFDQARYLRRRGQDENAIPLLITAPTAPHTTSSLERWWTERKILARKALKEGQYQEAYSLAAGHGHKNGVAFADGEFLAGWIALQYLNNPNAAYQHFQTLENGVSTPISRSRGAYWLGRAAEALGRADEAQKHYKRAAEHGTTFYGQLALSRVSTGAEAQLHLPADPNARNANAALEAQEMFRAYQLLDDTGENTLARSFLIQLANTLTDAAQIAALADKMYEAGQPNYSVRVAKIAAGRNILLPERSYPTTALPNYAQVGRTVEPALIFGLSRQESEFDPRAVSHAGARGLMQLMPRTAREVARDINVPYRRSRLTDDPSYNAMLGAAHLGDLLGNFAGSYIMTIAAYNAGAHRVSQWVETYGDPRDPGIDPIDWIENIPFTETRNYVQRVMENIQVYRTRLAGNASDLKIDADIRRYDGSQPILRQPPKPQASLSPQSPALSSVQPFAVPTGPGIMSPVAPPAAAPANLDLPRQHPTRQASPHASPSEPLPVPAPVPTTHGTTRQDTSPDATLPAEPVQTPAAQVEESLDLPAAIDLNTQTVPATRTMRPVVDEDDRASRQARGLAVPSVNTAEQRIELIPPAGLDGLEQPRAPSTHNTAHDG
;
A
#
# COMPACT_ATOMS: atom_id res chain seq x y z
N MET A 1 -33.46 -42.65 -83.39
CA MET A 1 -32.43 -41.63 -83.70
C MET A 1 -32.26 -40.71 -82.49
N ARG A 2 -31.00 -40.35 -82.17
CA ARG A 2 -30.45 -39.05 -81.70
C ARG A 2 -31.31 -38.10 -80.83
N SER A 3 -30.76 -37.36 -79.85
CA SER A 3 -29.47 -37.44 -79.12
C SER A 3 -29.47 -36.43 -77.96
N ARG A 4 -28.87 -36.81 -76.81
CA ARG A 4 -28.23 -35.99 -75.75
C ARG A 4 -28.52 -34.47 -75.67
N ILE A 5 -29.03 -34.02 -74.51
CA ILE A 5 -28.46 -32.90 -73.73
C ILE A 5 -28.41 -33.29 -72.24
N THR A 6 -27.18 -33.28 -71.71
CA THR A 6 -26.68 -33.13 -70.32
C THR A 6 -27.51 -33.62 -69.10
N GLY A 7 -27.07 -34.70 -68.46
CA GLY A 7 -27.40 -35.07 -67.07
C GLY A 7 -26.41 -34.47 -66.04
N CYS A 8 -26.51 -34.74 -64.73
CA CYS A 8 -27.20 -35.86 -64.09
C CYS A 8 -27.99 -35.51 -62.81
N ALA A 9 -29.06 -36.27 -62.62
CA ALA A 9 -29.96 -36.36 -61.45
C ALA A 9 -29.25 -37.09 -60.25
N ILE A 10 -29.65 -37.01 -58.97
CA ILE A 10 -31.00 -37.19 -58.37
C ILE A 10 -31.44 -38.68 -58.62
N GLN A 11 -32.00 -39.52 -57.73
CA GLN A 11 -32.77 -39.44 -56.47
C GLN A 11 -32.77 -40.82 -55.75
N HIS A 12 -33.54 -40.98 -54.66
CA HIS A 12 -34.74 -41.86 -54.51
C HIS A 12 -35.32 -41.59 -53.08
N PHE A 13 -36.53 -41.05 -52.87
CA PHE A 13 -37.88 -41.66 -52.95
C PHE A 13 -38.02 -43.01 -52.19
N SER A 14 -39.07 -43.32 -51.40
CA SER A 14 -40.13 -42.55 -50.71
C SER A 14 -41.03 -43.49 -49.88
N PHE A 15 -41.62 -42.99 -48.77
CA PHE A 15 -42.93 -43.37 -48.17
C PHE A 15 -43.33 -44.84 -47.79
N VAL A 16 -44.31 -44.91 -46.87
CA VAL A 16 -45.35 -45.96 -46.63
C VAL A 16 -45.25 -46.87 -45.38
N THR A 17 -46.03 -46.47 -44.37
CA THR A 17 -46.82 -47.19 -43.34
C THR A 17 -46.63 -48.66 -42.90
N LYS A 18 -46.70 -48.84 -41.56
CA LYS A 18 -47.45 -49.85 -40.77
C LYS A 18 -47.11 -51.35 -40.88
N GLY A 19 -46.78 -51.95 -39.73
CA GLY A 19 -46.87 -53.39 -39.42
C GLY A 19 -46.94 -53.59 -37.90
N LEU A 20 -47.75 -54.55 -37.42
CA LEU A 20 -48.07 -54.74 -35.99
C LEU A 20 -47.66 -56.15 -35.50
N ALA A 21 -47.46 -56.29 -34.18
CA ALA A 21 -47.39 -57.56 -33.42
C ALA A 21 -46.16 -58.48 -33.65
N ALA A 22 -45.76 -59.36 -32.71
CA ALA A 22 -45.85 -59.40 -31.24
C ALA A 22 -45.01 -60.60 -30.71
N SER A 23 -44.43 -60.50 -29.49
CA SER A 23 -44.08 -61.62 -28.58
C SER A 23 -43.05 -62.69 -29.04
N LEU A 24 -42.18 -63.31 -28.22
CA LEU A 24 -41.72 -63.12 -26.82
C LEU A 24 -40.47 -64.05 -26.61
N ALA A 25 -39.61 -63.75 -25.62
CA ALA A 25 -38.63 -64.68 -24.97
C ALA A 25 -37.38 -65.12 -25.79
N LEU A 26 -36.19 -65.37 -25.21
CA LEU A 26 -35.76 -65.37 -23.79
C LEU A 26 -34.23 -65.10 -23.62
N MET A 27 -33.85 -64.55 -22.46
CA MET A 27 -32.58 -64.73 -21.69
C MET A 27 -31.24 -64.00 -22.03
N LEU A 28 -30.82 -63.21 -21.02
CA LEU A 28 -29.49 -63.11 -20.37
C LEU A 28 -28.51 -61.92 -20.64
N ALA A 29 -28.18 -61.26 -19.51
CA ALA A 29 -26.95 -60.52 -19.14
C ALA A 29 -26.70 -59.07 -19.66
N ALA A 30 -27.11 -58.09 -18.80
CA ALA A 30 -26.46 -56.84 -18.31
C ALA A 30 -25.36 -56.07 -19.13
N PRO A 31 -25.11 -54.76 -18.84
CA PRO A 31 -25.75 -53.83 -17.87
C PRO A 31 -26.48 -52.65 -18.59
N ALA A 32 -27.54 -52.01 -18.05
CA ALA A 32 -27.56 -51.05 -16.94
C ALA A 32 -26.46 -49.94 -17.01
N GLY A 33 -26.77 -48.66 -17.19
CA GLY A 33 -28.03 -47.99 -17.52
C GLY A 33 -27.72 -46.57 -17.99
N ALA A 34 -28.39 -46.10 -19.04
CA ALA A 34 -28.16 -44.77 -19.61
C ALA A 34 -29.21 -43.77 -19.09
N ASP A 35 -28.90 -43.09 -17.99
CA ASP A 35 -29.68 -41.93 -17.57
C ASP A 35 -29.53 -40.80 -18.59
N LEU A 36 -30.58 -40.60 -19.39
CA LEU A 36 -30.70 -39.47 -20.28
C LEU A 36 -30.89 -38.20 -19.44
N ALA A 37 -29.78 -37.56 -19.10
CA ALA A 37 -29.74 -36.29 -18.37
C ALA A 37 -30.48 -35.19 -19.17
N TYR A 38 -31.76 -34.98 -18.85
CA TYR A 38 -32.50 -33.81 -19.31
C TYR A 38 -31.78 -32.56 -18.82
N ALA A 39 -31.40 -31.68 -19.75
CA ALA A 39 -30.83 -30.38 -19.42
C ALA A 39 -31.87 -29.58 -18.62
N SER A 40 -31.64 -29.43 -17.31
CA SER A 40 -32.48 -28.62 -16.45
C SER A 40 -32.52 -27.18 -16.95
N ILE A 41 -33.73 -26.68 -17.25
CA ILE A 41 -33.97 -25.29 -17.62
C ILE A 41 -33.37 -24.42 -16.50
N PRO A 42 -32.51 -23.43 -16.82
CA PRO A 42 -31.95 -22.55 -15.80
C PRO A 42 -33.08 -21.81 -15.08
N VAL A 43 -33.26 -22.11 -13.80
CA VAL A 43 -34.21 -21.40 -12.94
C VAL A 43 -33.85 -19.91 -13.00
N PRO A 44 -34.81 -18.99 -13.26
CA PRO A 44 -34.54 -17.58 -13.20
C PRO A 44 -33.96 -17.25 -11.83
N GLN A 45 -32.79 -16.62 -11.76
CA GLN A 45 -32.27 -16.16 -10.47
C GLN A 45 -33.20 -15.08 -9.93
N VAL A 46 -34.10 -15.50 -9.05
CA VAL A 46 -34.88 -14.63 -8.19
C VAL A 46 -33.87 -13.71 -7.51
N ARG A 47 -34.05 -12.39 -7.63
CA ARG A 47 -33.23 -11.45 -6.86
C ARG A 47 -33.26 -11.91 -5.40
N PRO A 48 -32.11 -12.02 -4.71
CA PRO A 48 -32.12 -12.37 -3.30
C PRO A 48 -33.08 -11.42 -2.59
N ALA A 49 -33.90 -11.98 -1.69
CA ALA A 49 -34.80 -11.17 -0.89
C ALA A 49 -33.98 -10.06 -0.21
N PRO A 50 -34.53 -8.83 -0.07
CA PRO A 50 -33.85 -7.83 0.74
C PRO A 50 -33.58 -8.43 2.12
N PRO A 51 -32.40 -8.20 2.72
CA PRO A 51 -32.10 -8.79 4.01
C PRO A 51 -33.17 -8.37 5.03
N PRO A 52 -33.51 -9.24 5.99
CA PRO A 52 -34.44 -8.89 7.05
C PRO A 52 -33.91 -7.69 7.84
N PRO A 53 -34.78 -6.91 8.50
CA PRO A 53 -34.32 -5.94 9.50
C PRO A 53 -33.47 -6.64 10.56
N SER A 54 -32.42 -5.99 11.04
CA SER A 54 -31.56 -6.52 12.12
C SER A 54 -32.38 -6.87 13.36
N ASP A 55 -32.15 -8.07 13.92
CA ASP A 55 -32.74 -8.49 15.21
C ASP A 55 -32.27 -7.62 16.39
N LEU A 56 -31.24 -6.79 16.19
CA LEU A 56 -30.75 -5.80 17.16
C LEU A 56 -31.61 -4.52 17.23
N LEU A 57 -32.56 -4.34 16.30
CA LEU A 57 -33.41 -3.15 16.15
C LEU A 57 -34.89 -3.52 16.34
N SER A 58 -35.73 -2.54 16.69
CA SER A 58 -37.17 -2.72 16.53
C SER A 58 -37.53 -2.84 15.04
N ALA A 59 -38.62 -3.53 14.71
CA ALA A 59 -39.05 -3.66 13.31
C ALA A 59 -39.22 -2.30 12.61
N ALA A 60 -39.69 -1.27 13.34
CA ALA A 60 -39.82 0.08 12.81
C ALA A 60 -38.45 0.74 12.53
N ASP A 61 -37.53 0.69 13.51
CA ASP A 61 -36.18 1.22 13.37
C ASP A 61 -35.44 0.53 12.22
N GLY A 62 -35.49 -0.80 12.16
CA GLY A 62 -34.81 -1.60 11.15
C GLY A 62 -35.36 -1.36 9.73
N HIS A 63 -36.68 -1.21 9.55
CA HIS A 63 -37.25 -0.81 8.27
C HIS A 63 -36.78 0.60 7.84
N ALA A 64 -36.78 1.57 8.76
CA ALA A 64 -36.34 2.94 8.47
C ALA A 64 -34.83 3.00 8.19
N PHE A 65 -34.01 2.25 8.92
CA PHE A 65 -32.56 2.18 8.75
C PHE A 65 -32.16 1.54 7.42
N VAL A 66 -32.74 0.38 7.06
CA VAL A 66 -32.56 -0.25 5.74
C VAL A 66 -32.98 0.68 4.59
N ALA A 67 -34.04 1.47 4.78
CA ALA A 67 -34.45 2.47 3.79
C ALA A 67 -33.46 3.65 3.70
N ALA A 68 -32.86 4.06 4.82
CA ALA A 68 -31.88 5.14 4.87
C ALA A 68 -30.56 4.75 4.19
N MET A 69 -30.08 3.51 4.40
CA MET A 69 -28.90 2.97 3.70
C MET A 69 -29.12 2.94 2.18
N LYS A 70 -30.28 2.43 1.72
CA LYS A 70 -30.69 2.49 0.30
C LYS A 70 -30.89 3.90 -0.28
N ALA A 71 -30.98 4.93 0.57
CA ALA A 71 -30.99 6.33 0.15
C ALA A 71 -29.57 6.92 0.12
N HIS A 72 -28.66 6.46 1.00
CA HIS A 72 -27.24 6.78 1.00
C HIS A 72 -26.56 6.35 -0.30
N ASP A 73 -26.78 5.09 -0.74
CA ASP A 73 -26.40 4.55 -2.05
C ASP A 73 -26.71 5.47 -3.25
N ARG A 74 -27.76 6.28 -3.10
CA ARG A 74 -28.34 7.13 -4.15
C ARG A 74 -28.05 8.62 -3.92
N GLY A 75 -27.28 8.97 -2.89
CA GLY A 75 -26.96 10.33 -2.51
C GLY A 75 -28.15 11.18 -2.05
N ARG A 76 -29.27 10.55 -1.64
CA ARG A 76 -30.53 11.26 -1.35
C ARG A 76 -30.63 11.67 0.12
N TRP A 77 -29.81 12.65 0.51
CA TRP A 77 -29.70 13.13 1.90
C TRP A 77 -31.02 13.63 2.51
N GLY A 78 -31.94 14.20 1.71
CA GLY A 78 -33.27 14.58 2.19
C GLY A 78 -34.09 13.38 2.69
N ASP A 79 -34.03 12.24 1.99
CA ASP A 79 -34.70 11.00 2.42
C ASP A 79 -34.09 10.48 3.72
N ILE A 80 -32.76 10.50 3.85
CA ILE A 80 -32.03 10.04 5.03
C ILE A 80 -32.43 10.87 6.25
N LEU A 81 -32.48 12.20 6.13
CA LEU A 81 -32.92 13.09 7.21
C LEU A 81 -34.40 12.87 7.60
N ASN A 82 -35.25 12.49 6.65
CA ASN A 82 -36.64 12.14 6.93
C ASN A 82 -36.78 10.80 7.66
N LEU A 83 -36.00 9.80 7.26
CA LEU A 83 -35.99 8.45 7.86
C LEU A 83 -35.31 8.45 9.24
N ARG A 84 -34.23 9.23 9.42
CA ARG A 84 -33.56 9.43 10.72
C ARG A 84 -34.52 9.93 11.81
N ARG A 85 -35.57 10.69 11.47
CA ARG A 85 -36.61 11.13 12.41
C ARG A 85 -37.58 10.03 12.87
N GLN A 86 -37.53 8.85 12.23
CA GLN A 86 -38.35 7.68 12.53
C GLN A 86 -37.58 6.61 13.32
N ILE A 87 -36.26 6.80 13.49
CA ILE A 87 -35.36 5.87 14.18
C ILE A 87 -35.12 6.38 15.60
N THR A 88 -35.16 5.47 16.56
CA THR A 88 -34.95 5.69 17.99
C THR A 88 -33.70 5.00 18.52
N ASP A 89 -33.23 3.92 17.87
CA ASP A 89 -31.99 3.23 18.26
C ASP A 89 -30.75 4.16 18.14
N PRO A 90 -29.95 4.30 19.21
CA PRO A 90 -28.86 5.26 19.26
C PRO A 90 -27.69 4.91 18.32
N THR A 91 -27.43 3.63 18.05
CA THR A 91 -26.33 3.17 17.19
C THR A 91 -26.69 3.38 15.72
N ALA A 92 -27.91 3.04 15.32
CA ALA A 92 -28.45 3.30 13.99
C ALA A 92 -28.44 4.80 13.67
N LEU A 93 -28.86 5.65 14.62
CA LEU A 93 -28.76 7.11 14.50
C LEU A 93 -27.30 7.58 14.35
N ALA A 94 -26.38 7.06 15.17
CA ALA A 94 -24.96 7.42 15.11
C ALA A 94 -24.31 7.03 13.78
N ILE A 95 -24.68 5.89 13.18
CA ILE A 95 -24.23 5.50 11.82
C ILE A 95 -24.69 6.52 10.77
N LEU A 96 -25.98 6.91 10.79
CA LEU A 96 -26.50 7.88 9.81
C LEU A 96 -25.87 9.26 9.97
N ASP A 97 -25.60 9.69 11.21
CA ASP A 97 -24.87 10.92 11.49
C ASP A 97 -23.40 10.83 11.03
N TRP A 98 -22.69 9.73 11.32
CA TRP A 98 -21.34 9.47 10.82
C TRP A 98 -21.25 9.56 9.30
N LEU A 99 -22.21 8.98 8.56
CA LEU A 99 -22.30 9.10 7.10
C LEU A 99 -22.54 10.54 6.63
N ARG A 100 -23.42 11.27 7.34
CA ARG A 100 -23.74 12.68 7.05
C ARG A 100 -22.54 13.60 7.26
N TYR A 101 -21.76 13.39 8.33
CA TYR A 101 -20.63 14.24 8.71
C TYR A 101 -19.39 14.07 7.83
N GLN A 102 -19.18 12.89 7.26
CA GLN A 102 -18.12 12.67 6.26
C GLN A 102 -18.43 13.30 4.90
N THR A 103 -19.70 13.59 4.62
CA THR A 103 -20.16 14.03 3.31
C THR A 103 -20.14 15.55 3.20
N PRO A 104 -19.47 16.14 2.20
CA PRO A 104 -19.40 17.59 2.05
C PRO A 104 -20.76 18.18 1.66
N LYS A 105 -20.99 19.45 2.02
CA LYS A 105 -22.18 20.25 1.64
C LYS A 105 -23.53 19.71 2.15
N THR A 106 -23.53 18.93 3.23
CA THR A 106 -24.75 18.43 3.90
C THR A 106 -25.42 19.43 4.84
N GLY A 107 -24.83 20.63 5.02
CA GLY A 107 -25.34 21.65 5.95
C GLY A 107 -25.04 21.38 7.43
N VAL A 108 -24.19 20.40 7.71
CA VAL A 108 -23.72 20.04 9.06
C VAL A 108 -22.92 21.19 9.68
N SER A 109 -23.18 21.46 10.95
CA SER A 109 -22.46 22.43 11.77
C SER A 109 -21.20 21.85 12.42
N LEU A 110 -20.26 22.73 12.79
CA LEU A 110 -19.09 22.38 13.59
C LEU A 110 -19.47 21.62 14.88
N ALA A 111 -20.46 22.13 15.61
CA ALA A 111 -20.87 21.60 16.91
C ALA A 111 -21.38 20.14 16.81
N GLU A 112 -22.11 19.80 15.74
CA GLU A 112 -22.56 18.42 15.48
C GLU A 112 -21.38 17.46 15.27
N ILE A 113 -20.34 17.88 14.55
CA ILE A 113 -19.16 17.04 14.28
C ILE A 113 -18.32 16.88 15.54
N VAL A 114 -18.02 17.97 16.26
CA VAL A 114 -17.21 17.93 17.49
C VAL A 114 -17.88 17.05 18.55
N ALA A 115 -19.17 17.26 18.83
CA ALA A 115 -19.92 16.44 19.80
C ALA A 115 -19.97 14.95 19.39
N PHE A 116 -19.97 14.65 18.09
CA PHE A 116 -19.88 13.29 17.59
C PHE A 116 -18.49 12.68 17.82
N GLN A 117 -17.40 13.41 17.52
CA GLN A 117 -16.04 12.93 17.73
C GLN A 117 -15.73 12.71 19.22
N GLU A 118 -16.24 13.58 20.11
CA GLU A 118 -16.13 13.42 21.56
C GLU A 118 -16.89 12.19 22.08
N ARG A 119 -18.07 11.91 21.52
CA ARG A 119 -18.87 10.72 21.87
C ARG A 119 -18.30 9.42 21.29
N PHE A 120 -17.66 9.48 20.12
CA PHE A 120 -17.21 8.33 19.35
C PHE A 120 -15.75 8.44 18.88
N PRO A 121 -14.77 8.66 19.77
CA PRO A 121 -13.39 9.01 19.40
C PRO A 121 -12.66 7.90 18.65
N ASN A 122 -13.04 6.64 18.86
CA ASN A 122 -12.42 5.48 18.22
C ASN A 122 -13.08 5.08 16.89
N TRP A 123 -14.20 5.69 16.48
CA TRP A 123 -14.91 5.33 15.25
C TRP A 123 -14.09 5.63 13.98
N PRO A 124 -14.36 4.95 12.85
CA PRO A 124 -13.53 5.09 11.66
C PRO A 124 -13.50 6.52 11.11
N ARG A 125 -12.35 6.90 10.52
CA ARG A 125 -12.14 8.15 9.76
C ARG A 125 -12.24 9.46 10.58
N GLN A 126 -11.73 9.47 11.81
CA GLN A 126 -11.63 10.70 12.63
C GLN A 126 -10.97 11.86 11.89
N ASP A 127 -9.85 11.64 11.19
CA ASP A 127 -9.16 12.71 10.42
C ASP A 127 -10.05 13.36 9.37
N LEU A 128 -10.94 12.59 8.74
CA LEU A 128 -11.90 13.13 7.78
C LEU A 128 -12.95 13.97 8.50
N LEU A 129 -13.43 13.53 9.67
CA LEU A 129 -14.36 14.30 10.49
C LEU A 129 -13.72 15.61 10.98
N SER A 130 -12.49 15.60 11.47
CA SER A 130 -11.75 16.80 11.87
C SER A 130 -11.57 17.78 10.70
N ARG A 131 -11.27 17.28 9.50
CA ARG A 131 -11.23 18.12 8.28
C ARG A 131 -12.59 18.69 7.90
N ARG A 132 -13.68 17.92 8.07
CA ARG A 132 -15.06 18.38 7.83
C ARG A 132 -15.53 19.40 8.88
N ALA A 133 -15.06 19.29 10.12
CA ALA A 133 -15.28 20.27 11.18
C ALA A 133 -14.70 21.65 10.78
N GLU A 134 -13.47 21.68 10.27
CA GLU A 134 -12.86 22.92 9.76
C GLU A 134 -13.55 23.47 8.50
N GLU A 135 -13.99 22.61 7.57
CA GLU A 135 -14.80 23.05 6.42
C GLU A 135 -16.14 23.66 6.86
N ALA A 136 -16.76 23.14 7.93
CA ALA A 136 -17.99 23.68 8.51
C ALA A 136 -17.78 25.02 9.22
N LEU A 137 -16.58 25.26 9.79
CA LEU A 137 -16.21 26.51 10.47
C LEU A 137 -16.37 27.75 9.57
N GLY A 138 -16.11 27.62 8.27
CA GLY A 138 -16.23 28.73 7.31
C GLY A 138 -17.63 29.31 7.15
N ASN A 139 -18.67 28.62 7.65
CA ASN A 139 -20.06 29.10 7.68
C ASN A 139 -20.63 29.20 9.11
N ALA A 140 -19.81 28.99 10.14
CA ALA A 140 -20.27 28.96 11.53
C ALA A 140 -20.40 30.39 12.11
N PRO A 141 -21.53 30.74 12.77
CA PRO A 141 -21.69 32.00 13.49
C PRO A 141 -20.97 31.92 14.84
N MET A 142 -19.65 31.88 14.81
CA MET A 142 -18.76 31.73 15.96
C MET A 142 -17.95 33.02 16.14
N ALA A 143 -17.79 33.49 17.38
CA ALA A 143 -17.01 34.69 17.67
C ALA A 143 -15.52 34.43 17.39
N ASP A 144 -14.79 35.48 17.00
CA ASP A 144 -13.40 35.31 16.59
C ASP A 144 -12.49 34.86 17.77
N GLU A 145 -12.85 35.23 19.01
CA GLU A 145 -12.22 34.73 20.23
C GLU A 145 -12.41 33.22 20.41
N ASP A 146 -13.60 32.70 20.14
CA ASP A 146 -13.92 31.27 20.27
C ASP A 146 -13.17 30.45 19.21
N ILE A 147 -12.95 31.01 18.01
CA ILE A 147 -12.19 30.37 16.92
C ILE A 147 -10.71 30.28 17.28
N ILE A 148 -10.14 31.37 17.80
CA ILE A 148 -8.76 31.39 18.32
C ILE A 148 -8.64 30.39 19.47
N ALA A 149 -9.61 30.35 20.39
CA ALA A 149 -9.63 29.38 21.49
C ALA A 149 -9.72 27.92 20.99
N TRP A 150 -10.54 27.64 19.96
CA TRP A 150 -10.69 26.29 19.40
C TRP A 150 -9.38 25.75 18.80
N PHE A 151 -8.67 26.60 18.04
CA PHE A 151 -7.37 26.27 17.46
C PHE A 151 -6.18 26.43 18.44
N SER A 152 -6.34 27.08 19.60
CA SER A 152 -5.29 27.14 20.63
C SER A 152 -4.87 25.75 21.17
N THR A 153 -5.72 24.74 20.96
CA THR A 153 -5.50 23.34 21.38
C THR A 153 -5.42 22.35 20.20
N ARG A 154 -5.53 22.84 18.95
CA ARG A 154 -5.62 22.02 17.73
C ARG A 154 -4.99 22.77 16.56
N GLU A 155 -3.97 22.22 15.91
CA GLU A 155 -3.44 22.82 14.67
C GLU A 155 -4.43 22.63 13.51
N PRO A 156 -4.78 23.66 12.73
CA PRO A 156 -5.68 23.49 11.58
C PRO A 156 -5.10 22.56 10.50
N LEU A 157 -5.90 21.57 10.11
CA LEU A 157 -5.59 20.50 9.17
C LEU A 157 -5.91 20.85 7.70
N THR A 158 -6.69 21.90 7.47
CA THR A 158 -7.23 22.29 6.15
C THR A 158 -6.89 23.74 5.78
N GLY A 159 -6.93 24.04 4.48
CA GLY A 159 -6.72 25.40 3.99
C GLY A 159 -7.79 26.38 4.47
N GLU A 160 -9.05 25.94 4.57
CA GLU A 160 -10.15 26.78 5.04
C GLU A 160 -10.08 27.03 6.55
N GLY A 161 -9.69 26.03 7.36
CA GLY A 161 -9.43 26.21 8.80
C GLY A 161 -8.30 27.20 9.06
N LYS A 162 -7.18 27.09 8.33
CA LYS A 162 -6.08 28.07 8.39
C LYS A 162 -6.52 29.48 7.96
N ILE A 163 -7.34 29.59 6.92
CA ILE A 163 -7.87 30.88 6.48
C ILE A 163 -8.75 31.50 7.57
N ARG A 164 -9.71 30.74 8.13
CA ARG A 164 -10.65 31.26 9.12
C ARG A 164 -9.99 31.63 10.46
N LEU A 165 -8.94 30.93 10.87
CA LEU A 165 -8.09 31.34 12.00
C LEU A 165 -7.36 32.66 11.69
N GLY A 166 -6.80 32.79 10.49
CA GLY A 166 -6.15 34.04 10.06
C GLY A 166 -7.10 35.24 10.05
N GLU A 167 -8.32 35.04 9.55
CA GLU A 167 -9.42 36.02 9.56
C GLU A 167 -9.80 36.45 11.00
N ALA A 168 -9.95 35.49 11.92
CA ALA A 168 -10.25 35.77 13.33
C ALA A 168 -9.11 36.57 14.02
N LEU A 169 -7.85 36.21 13.75
CA LEU A 169 -6.69 36.93 14.27
C LEU A 169 -6.59 38.36 13.73
N PHE A 170 -6.90 38.59 12.45
CA PHE A 170 -7.01 39.94 11.89
C PHE A 170 -8.08 40.77 12.61
N ALA A 171 -9.28 40.21 12.84
CA ALA A 171 -10.36 40.90 13.55
C ALA A 171 -10.00 41.29 14.98
N ARG A 172 -9.13 40.50 15.64
CA ARG A 172 -8.60 40.77 16.98
C ARG A 172 -7.33 41.63 17.01
N GLY A 173 -6.81 42.06 15.86
CA GLY A 173 -5.62 42.92 15.73
C GLY A 173 -4.27 42.19 15.72
N SER A 174 -4.26 40.86 15.74
CA SER A 174 -3.06 40.01 15.65
C SER A 174 -2.57 39.86 14.20
N THR A 175 -2.31 40.99 13.53
CA THR A 175 -2.11 41.04 12.06
C THR A 175 -0.98 40.15 11.54
N THR A 176 0.16 40.06 12.26
CA THR A 176 1.28 39.22 11.83
C THR A 176 0.91 37.74 11.85
N GLU A 177 0.34 37.27 12.96
CA GLU A 177 -0.07 35.88 13.13
C GLU A 177 -1.21 35.51 12.15
N GLY A 178 -2.16 36.43 11.95
CA GLY A 178 -3.21 36.27 10.95
C GLY A 178 -2.66 36.09 9.54
N ALA A 179 -1.70 36.94 9.14
CA ALA A 179 -1.02 36.85 7.85
C ALA A 179 -0.23 35.54 7.70
N ASP A 180 0.47 35.08 8.74
CA ASP A 180 1.19 33.81 8.73
C ASP A 180 0.24 32.62 8.47
N TRP A 181 -0.94 32.59 9.10
CA TRP A 181 -1.92 31.54 8.85
C TRP A 181 -2.52 31.57 7.44
N ILE A 182 -2.85 32.75 6.89
CA ILE A 182 -3.26 32.86 5.48
C ILE A 182 -2.12 32.40 4.54
N GLN A 183 -0.88 32.78 4.84
CA GLN A 183 0.28 32.41 4.04
C GLN A 183 0.50 30.89 4.07
N ARG A 184 0.41 30.25 5.25
CA ARG A 184 0.47 28.79 5.37
C ARG A 184 -0.67 28.10 4.63
N ALA A 185 -1.90 28.62 4.70
CA ALA A 185 -3.03 28.12 3.92
C ALA A 185 -2.71 28.13 2.41
N TRP A 186 -2.21 29.26 1.91
CA TRP A 186 -1.80 29.43 0.53
C TRP A 186 -0.64 28.54 0.13
N VAL A 187 0.41 28.42 0.95
CA VAL A 187 1.55 27.57 0.63
C VAL A 187 1.16 26.11 0.63
N GLU A 188 0.47 25.62 1.67
CA GLU A 188 0.32 24.18 1.97
C GLU A 188 -0.90 23.51 1.29
N HIS A 189 -2.00 24.23 1.03
CA HIS A 189 -3.27 23.60 0.63
C HIS A 189 -3.65 23.77 -0.85
N GLN A 190 -4.60 22.95 -1.31
CA GLN A 190 -5.17 23.01 -2.65
C GLN A 190 -6.52 23.74 -2.58
N PHE A 191 -6.80 24.56 -3.60
CA PHE A 191 -8.03 25.36 -3.67
C PHE A 191 -8.64 25.25 -5.08
N SER A 192 -9.95 25.45 -5.19
CA SER A 192 -10.58 25.61 -6.50
C SER A 192 -10.09 26.90 -7.17
N ARG A 193 -10.08 26.97 -8.51
CA ARG A 193 -9.67 28.19 -9.25
C ARG A 193 -10.45 29.44 -8.81
N ALA A 194 -11.71 29.29 -8.41
CA ALA A 194 -12.54 30.39 -7.89
C ALA A 194 -12.04 30.87 -6.52
N ARG A 195 -11.76 29.94 -5.60
CA ARG A 195 -11.24 30.21 -4.25
C ARG A 195 -9.79 30.74 -4.29
N GLU A 196 -8.95 30.24 -5.20
CA GLU A 196 -7.62 30.84 -5.45
C GLU A 196 -7.71 32.31 -5.85
N ALA A 197 -8.61 32.64 -6.79
CA ALA A 197 -8.80 34.01 -7.24
C ALA A 197 -9.39 34.90 -6.13
N GLU A 198 -10.16 34.34 -5.20
CA GLU A 198 -10.70 35.06 -4.04
C GLU A 198 -9.61 35.33 -2.99
N ILE A 199 -8.83 34.32 -2.61
CA ILE A 199 -7.69 34.47 -1.70
C ILE A 199 -6.72 35.53 -2.23
N LEU A 200 -6.42 35.51 -3.53
CA LEU A 200 -5.57 36.54 -4.15
C LEU A 200 -6.21 37.93 -4.17
N ARG A 201 -7.53 38.08 -4.29
CA ARG A 201 -8.19 39.39 -4.21
C ARG A 201 -8.18 39.96 -2.79
N ASN A 202 -8.48 39.11 -1.80
CA ASN A 202 -8.70 39.55 -0.43
C ASN A 202 -7.38 39.67 0.36
N TYR A 203 -6.39 38.83 0.06
CA TYR A 203 -5.20 38.65 0.89
C TYR A 203 -3.86 38.87 0.18
N ALA A 204 -3.83 39.44 -1.04
CA ALA A 204 -2.58 39.73 -1.75
C ALA A 204 -1.56 40.53 -0.94
N ALA A 205 -2.00 41.46 -0.07
CA ALA A 205 -1.11 42.25 0.79
C ALA A 205 -0.36 41.41 1.85
N HIS A 206 -0.84 40.18 2.13
CA HIS A 206 -0.29 39.25 3.12
C HIS A 206 0.41 38.04 2.46
N LEU A 207 0.38 37.92 1.13
CA LEU A 207 1.02 36.82 0.41
C LEU A 207 2.35 37.28 -0.20
N THR A 208 3.45 36.84 0.42
CA THR A 208 4.80 37.20 -0.06
C THR A 208 5.16 36.51 -1.38
N LEU A 209 6.14 37.09 -2.09
CA LEU A 209 6.77 36.45 -3.25
C LEU A 209 7.30 35.05 -2.91
N GLN A 210 7.88 34.89 -1.72
CA GLN A 210 8.36 33.60 -1.21
C GLN A 210 7.22 32.59 -1.12
N ALA A 211 6.07 32.96 -0.55
CA ALA A 211 4.90 32.08 -0.46
C ALA A 211 4.35 31.65 -1.84
N HIS A 212 4.43 32.54 -2.84
CA HIS A 212 4.10 32.17 -4.21
C HIS A 212 5.10 31.16 -4.81
N GLN A 213 6.40 31.31 -4.52
CA GLN A 213 7.45 30.37 -4.92
C GLN A 213 7.33 29.02 -4.20
N ASP A 214 7.01 29.01 -2.90
CA ASP A 214 6.84 27.79 -2.11
C ASP A 214 5.60 26.99 -2.55
N ARG A 215 4.46 27.67 -2.77
CA ARG A 215 3.26 27.04 -3.36
C ARG A 215 3.58 26.44 -4.73
N LEU A 216 4.28 27.18 -5.59
CA LEU A 216 4.71 26.69 -6.91
C LEU A 216 5.59 25.44 -6.79
N ASN A 217 6.58 25.45 -5.90
CA ASN A 217 7.48 24.32 -5.70
C ASN A 217 6.73 23.07 -5.21
N ARG A 218 5.86 23.21 -4.19
CA ARG A 218 5.01 22.10 -3.72
C ARG A 218 4.13 21.56 -4.85
N LEU A 219 3.44 22.42 -5.60
CA LEU A 219 2.57 21.99 -6.71
C LEU A 219 3.35 21.23 -7.80
N LEU A 220 4.59 21.62 -8.09
CA LEU A 220 5.47 20.89 -9.01
C LEU A 220 5.85 19.51 -8.47
N TRP A 221 6.19 19.41 -7.17
CA TRP A 221 6.44 18.13 -6.50
C TRP A 221 5.21 17.22 -6.49
N GLU A 222 4.01 17.76 -6.23
CA GLU A 222 2.73 17.06 -6.33
C GLU A 222 2.33 16.71 -7.78
N GLN A 223 3.06 17.21 -8.79
CA GLN A 223 2.76 17.07 -10.22
C GLN A 223 1.42 17.70 -10.65
N ARG A 224 0.96 18.74 -9.94
CA ARG A 224 -0.26 19.49 -10.24
C ARG A 224 0.01 20.58 -11.29
N PHE A 225 0.40 20.13 -12.48
CA PHE A 225 0.97 20.98 -13.54
C PHE A 225 0.08 22.16 -13.97
N ASP A 226 -1.24 22.01 -13.99
CA ASP A 226 -2.16 23.10 -14.34
C ASP A 226 -2.26 24.17 -13.26
N ASP A 227 -2.00 23.82 -12.01
CA ASP A 227 -1.95 24.74 -10.87
C ASP A 227 -0.57 25.42 -10.83
N SER A 228 0.52 24.67 -11.03
CA SER A 228 1.86 25.22 -11.24
C SER A 228 1.90 26.26 -12.37
N ARG A 229 1.19 26.03 -13.49
CA ARG A 229 1.09 26.98 -14.60
C ARG A 229 0.42 28.29 -14.20
N ARG A 230 -0.62 28.27 -13.36
CA ARG A 230 -1.29 29.49 -12.85
C ARG A 230 -0.38 30.31 -11.94
N MET A 231 0.51 29.65 -11.20
CA MET A 231 1.49 30.32 -10.32
C MET A 231 2.60 31.06 -11.07
N LEU A 232 2.86 30.76 -12.35
CA LEU A 232 3.99 31.35 -13.10
C LEU A 232 3.95 32.88 -13.20
N GLN A 233 2.77 33.49 -13.16
CA GLN A 233 2.58 34.95 -13.18
C GLN A 233 2.81 35.62 -11.81
N LEU A 234 2.79 34.84 -10.72
CA LEU A 234 2.90 35.31 -9.33
C LEU A 234 4.33 35.19 -8.78
N VAL A 235 5.25 34.62 -9.55
CA VAL A 235 6.66 34.44 -9.16
C VAL A 235 7.59 35.24 -10.05
N ASP A 236 8.81 35.48 -9.57
CA ASP A 236 9.86 36.18 -10.31
C ASP A 236 10.35 35.40 -11.56
N ALA A 237 11.23 36.04 -12.33
CA ALA A 237 11.78 35.44 -13.55
C ALA A 237 12.63 34.18 -13.28
N GLN A 238 13.26 34.08 -12.10
CA GLN A 238 14.16 32.98 -11.73
C GLN A 238 13.36 31.71 -11.42
N ALA A 239 12.39 31.78 -10.52
CA ALA A 239 11.48 30.68 -10.20
C ALA A 239 10.65 30.27 -11.42
N ARG A 240 10.22 31.24 -12.25
CA ARG A 240 9.51 30.97 -13.51
C ARG A 240 10.37 30.19 -14.51
N ALA A 241 11.67 30.47 -14.61
CA ALA A 241 12.59 29.72 -15.47
C ALA A 241 12.74 28.26 -15.00
N VAL A 242 12.99 28.05 -13.70
CA VAL A 242 13.09 26.71 -13.08
C VAL A 242 11.79 25.92 -13.29
N ALA A 243 10.64 26.51 -12.98
CA ALA A 243 9.34 25.85 -13.13
C ALA A 243 9.01 25.48 -14.57
N ASN A 244 9.33 26.34 -15.55
CA ASN A 244 9.15 26.03 -16.96
C ASN A 244 10.03 24.86 -17.45
N ALA A 245 11.27 24.76 -16.94
CA ALA A 245 12.14 23.62 -17.22
C ALA A 245 11.57 22.33 -16.60
N ARG A 246 11.20 22.35 -15.31
CA ARG A 246 10.57 21.21 -14.59
C ARG A 246 9.31 20.71 -15.29
N LEU A 247 8.39 21.61 -15.64
CA LEU A 247 7.15 21.27 -16.37
C LEU A 247 7.42 20.57 -17.71
N LYS A 248 8.45 20.98 -18.46
CA LYS A 248 8.81 20.37 -19.74
C LYS A 248 9.54 19.03 -19.58
N LEU A 249 10.45 18.92 -18.61
CA LEU A 249 11.15 17.67 -18.28
C LEU A 249 10.17 16.59 -17.84
N ALA A 250 9.28 16.91 -16.88
CA ALA A 250 8.26 16.00 -16.38
C ALA A 250 7.30 15.50 -17.48
N ALA A 251 6.93 16.39 -18.41
CA ALA A 251 6.10 16.07 -19.57
C ALA A 251 6.85 15.39 -20.74
N ARG A 252 8.19 15.28 -20.69
CA ARG A 252 9.07 14.91 -21.83
C ARG A 252 8.77 15.74 -23.10
N ALA A 253 8.46 17.02 -22.93
CA ALA A 253 8.00 17.90 -23.99
C ALA A 253 9.13 18.34 -24.94
N ARG A 254 8.79 18.68 -26.20
CA ARG A 254 9.75 19.24 -27.17
C ARG A 254 10.41 20.50 -26.60
N GLY A 255 11.74 20.56 -26.67
CA GLY A 255 12.53 21.66 -26.11
C GLY A 255 12.64 21.64 -24.58
N ALA A 256 12.51 20.48 -23.93
CA ALA A 256 12.87 20.30 -22.52
C ALA A 256 14.35 20.58 -22.27
N ASP A 257 15.24 20.03 -23.09
CA ASP A 257 16.70 20.22 -22.97
C ASP A 257 17.08 21.71 -23.12
N SER A 258 16.48 22.41 -24.09
CA SER A 258 16.67 23.87 -24.26
C SER A 258 16.12 24.68 -23.09
N ALA A 259 14.99 24.28 -22.50
CA ALA A 259 14.44 24.95 -21.34
C ALA A 259 15.30 24.76 -20.09
N PHE A 260 15.87 23.56 -19.90
CA PHE A 260 16.87 23.29 -18.86
C PHE A 260 18.15 24.11 -19.08
N ALA A 261 18.68 24.15 -20.32
CA ALA A 261 19.87 24.94 -20.65
C ALA A 261 19.68 26.44 -20.36
N ASN A 262 18.47 26.96 -20.58
CA ASN A 262 18.11 28.35 -20.28
C ASN A 262 17.95 28.66 -18.77
N VAL A 263 17.97 27.67 -17.87
CA VAL A 263 18.01 27.93 -16.43
C VAL A 263 19.41 28.48 -16.06
N PRO A 264 19.50 29.63 -15.36
CA PRO A 264 20.76 30.18 -14.86
C PRO A 264 21.57 29.14 -14.08
N SER A 265 22.89 29.10 -14.30
CA SER A 265 23.79 28.07 -13.74
C SER A 265 23.66 27.88 -12.22
N GLN A 266 23.54 28.99 -11.49
CA GLN A 266 23.33 29.01 -10.03
C GLN A 266 22.04 28.29 -9.56
N LEU A 267 21.00 28.24 -10.39
CA LEU A 267 19.72 27.62 -10.10
C LEU A 267 19.63 26.16 -10.57
N ARG A 268 20.61 25.66 -11.34
CA ARG A 268 20.62 24.25 -11.79
C ARG A 268 20.85 23.23 -10.67
N ARG A 269 21.12 23.70 -9.45
CA ARG A 269 21.19 22.90 -8.22
C ARG A 269 19.85 22.84 -7.45
N ASP A 270 18.79 23.48 -7.96
CA ASP A 270 17.43 23.31 -7.39
C ASP A 270 17.06 21.83 -7.31
N SER A 271 16.66 21.37 -6.13
CA SER A 271 16.40 19.94 -5.89
C SER A 271 15.32 19.40 -6.82
N GLY A 272 14.23 20.16 -7.01
CA GLY A 272 13.14 19.74 -7.87
C GLY A 272 13.54 19.64 -9.34
N LEU A 273 14.39 20.56 -9.81
CA LEU A 273 14.95 20.55 -11.16
C LEU A 273 15.90 19.37 -11.38
N VAL A 274 16.79 19.06 -10.42
CA VAL A 274 17.68 17.89 -10.51
C VAL A 274 16.87 16.60 -10.49
N PHE A 275 15.80 16.51 -9.68
CA PHE A 275 14.88 15.37 -9.67
C PHE A 275 14.21 15.17 -11.04
N ASP A 276 13.58 16.22 -11.59
CA ASP A 276 12.87 16.14 -12.87
C ASP A 276 13.84 15.86 -14.03
N GLN A 277 15.08 16.36 -13.96
CA GLN A 277 16.15 16.04 -14.92
C GLN A 277 16.57 14.57 -14.85
N ALA A 278 16.88 14.05 -13.66
CA ALA A 278 17.30 12.65 -13.49
C ALA A 278 16.20 11.67 -13.93
N ARG A 279 14.95 11.96 -13.55
CA ARG A 279 13.76 11.20 -13.99
C ARG A 279 13.54 11.28 -15.51
N TYR A 280 13.79 12.44 -16.13
CA TYR A 280 13.72 12.61 -17.59
C TYR A 280 14.78 11.77 -18.32
N LEU A 281 16.04 11.84 -17.87
CA LEU A 281 17.17 11.06 -18.43
C LEU A 281 16.92 9.55 -18.30
N ARG A 282 16.52 9.09 -17.11
CA ARG A 282 16.18 7.67 -16.89
C ARG A 282 15.03 7.20 -17.78
N ARG A 283 13.99 8.01 -17.95
CA ARG A 283 12.86 7.72 -18.85
C ARG A 283 13.21 7.75 -20.34
N ARG A 284 14.46 8.08 -20.69
CA ARG A 284 15.07 7.96 -22.02
C ARG A 284 16.15 6.87 -22.10
N GLY A 285 16.36 6.12 -21.01
CA GLY A 285 17.41 5.09 -20.91
C GLY A 285 18.83 5.63 -20.76
N GLN A 286 18.99 6.91 -20.43
CA GLN A 286 20.28 7.58 -20.26
C GLN A 286 20.72 7.51 -18.79
N ASP A 287 20.86 6.30 -18.27
CA ASP A 287 21.02 6.04 -16.84
C ASP A 287 22.43 6.41 -16.36
N GLU A 288 23.44 6.29 -17.23
CA GLU A 288 24.79 6.81 -17.04
C GLU A 288 24.82 8.33 -16.76
N ASN A 289 23.83 9.07 -17.27
CA ASN A 289 23.64 10.49 -16.99
C ASN A 289 22.70 10.76 -15.79
N ALA A 290 21.79 9.83 -15.46
CA ALA A 290 20.83 9.98 -14.37
C ALA A 290 21.41 9.59 -12.99
N ILE A 291 22.21 8.52 -12.92
CA ILE A 291 22.79 7.98 -11.68
C ILE A 291 23.61 9.05 -10.92
N PRO A 292 24.54 9.79 -11.55
CA PRO A 292 25.32 10.82 -10.84
C PRO A 292 24.45 11.91 -10.22
N LEU A 293 23.35 12.29 -10.87
CA LEU A 293 22.40 13.28 -10.35
C LEU A 293 21.63 12.77 -9.12
N LEU A 294 21.26 11.49 -9.07
CA LEU A 294 20.58 10.89 -7.92
C LEU A 294 21.51 10.67 -6.70
N ILE A 295 22.79 10.35 -6.95
CA ILE A 295 23.82 10.20 -5.91
C ILE A 295 24.20 11.56 -5.32
N THR A 296 24.42 12.58 -6.17
CA THR A 296 24.84 13.92 -5.74
C THR A 296 23.67 14.85 -5.38
N ALA A 297 22.42 14.36 -5.44
CA ALA A 297 21.24 15.13 -5.08
C ALA A 297 21.34 15.68 -3.64
N PRO A 298 20.98 16.95 -3.39
CA PRO A 298 21.05 17.57 -2.07
C PRO A 298 20.32 16.73 -1.01
N THR A 299 20.85 16.70 0.22
CA THR A 299 20.27 15.93 1.34
C THR A 299 19.41 16.77 2.30
N ALA A 300 19.39 18.10 2.13
CA ALA A 300 18.79 19.04 3.06
C ALA A 300 17.69 19.92 2.42
N PRO A 301 16.71 20.34 3.22
CA PRO A 301 15.66 19.48 3.77
C PRO A 301 14.58 19.21 2.70
N HIS A 302 14.25 17.94 2.51
CA HIS A 302 13.13 17.52 1.67
C HIS A 302 11.86 17.36 2.53
N THR A 303 10.69 17.63 1.94
CA THR A 303 9.41 17.13 2.49
C THR A 303 9.36 15.60 2.37
N THR A 304 8.57 14.92 3.21
CA THR A 304 8.35 13.46 3.11
C THR A 304 7.88 13.05 1.71
N SER A 305 6.96 13.80 1.10
CA SER A 305 6.47 13.55 -0.27
C SER A 305 7.58 13.63 -1.33
N SER A 306 8.52 14.58 -1.19
CA SER A 306 9.70 14.66 -2.06
C SER A 306 10.72 13.55 -1.77
N LEU A 307 10.92 13.14 -0.50
CA LEU A 307 11.79 12.00 -0.16
C LEU A 307 11.28 10.69 -0.76
N GLU A 308 9.97 10.42 -0.69
CA GLU A 308 9.36 9.23 -1.33
C GLU A 308 9.57 9.21 -2.84
N ARG A 309 9.49 10.38 -3.49
CA ARG A 309 9.75 10.52 -4.92
C ARG A 309 11.22 10.29 -5.27
N TRP A 310 12.16 10.88 -4.50
CA TRP A 310 13.58 10.59 -4.63
C TRP A 310 13.89 9.11 -4.42
N TRP A 311 13.33 8.49 -3.39
CA TRP A 311 13.50 7.06 -3.10
C TRP A 311 12.98 6.19 -4.24
N THR A 312 11.84 6.53 -4.83
CA THR A 312 11.28 5.82 -5.99
C THR A 312 12.27 5.78 -7.15
N GLU A 313 12.86 6.92 -7.55
CA GLU A 313 13.81 6.95 -8.67
C GLU A 313 15.16 6.31 -8.29
N ARG A 314 15.64 6.50 -7.05
CA ARG A 314 16.87 5.87 -6.51
C ARG A 314 16.76 4.35 -6.49
N LYS A 315 15.67 3.79 -5.98
CA LYS A 315 15.42 2.34 -5.91
C LYS A 315 15.38 1.69 -7.29
N ILE A 316 14.72 2.34 -8.26
CA ILE A 316 14.68 1.86 -9.65
C ILE A 316 16.10 1.76 -10.21
N LEU A 317 16.91 2.81 -10.06
CA LEU A 317 18.28 2.81 -10.59
C LEU A 317 19.26 1.95 -9.77
N ALA A 318 19.10 1.82 -8.46
CA ALA A 318 19.90 0.91 -7.64
C ALA A 318 19.68 -0.55 -8.07
N ARG A 319 18.42 -0.95 -8.28
CA ARG A 319 18.07 -2.29 -8.77
C ARG A 319 18.55 -2.54 -10.20
N LYS A 320 18.58 -1.52 -11.05
CA LYS A 320 19.14 -1.63 -12.41
C LYS A 320 20.67 -1.72 -12.38
N ALA A 321 21.35 -0.86 -11.62
CA ALA A 321 22.79 -0.87 -11.43
C ALA A 321 23.29 -2.22 -10.89
N LEU A 322 22.57 -2.83 -9.93
CA LEU A 322 22.82 -4.22 -9.49
C LEU A 322 22.79 -5.23 -10.64
N LYS A 323 21.73 -5.18 -11.47
CA LYS A 323 21.61 -6.06 -12.65
C LYS A 323 22.74 -5.86 -13.68
N GLU A 324 23.31 -4.66 -13.74
CA GLU A 324 24.40 -4.30 -14.66
C GLU A 324 25.80 -4.50 -14.07
N GLY A 325 25.91 -4.96 -12.81
CA GLY A 325 27.20 -5.17 -12.13
C GLY A 325 27.82 -3.91 -11.50
N GLN A 326 27.10 -2.79 -11.51
CA GLN A 326 27.50 -1.48 -10.97
C GLN A 326 27.20 -1.40 -9.46
N TYR A 327 27.85 -2.28 -8.69
CA TYR A 327 27.49 -2.50 -7.28
C TYR A 327 27.76 -1.29 -6.37
N GLN A 328 28.80 -0.51 -6.66
CA GLN A 328 29.16 0.66 -5.86
C GLN A 328 28.17 1.81 -6.06
N GLU A 329 27.74 2.01 -7.31
CA GLU A 329 26.70 2.97 -7.70
C GLU A 329 25.35 2.55 -7.11
N ALA A 330 25.01 1.26 -7.18
CA ALA A 330 23.79 0.72 -6.57
C ALA A 330 23.75 0.94 -5.04
N TYR A 331 24.86 0.69 -4.34
CA TYR A 331 25.00 0.97 -2.92
C TYR A 331 24.84 2.46 -2.62
N SER A 332 25.52 3.34 -3.35
CA SER A 332 25.43 4.79 -3.14
C SER A 332 24.01 5.35 -3.36
N LEU A 333 23.27 4.79 -4.33
CA LEU A 333 21.85 5.11 -4.54
C LEU A 333 20.95 4.62 -3.40
N ALA A 334 21.23 3.45 -2.84
CA ALA A 334 20.48 2.85 -1.73
C ALA A 334 20.76 3.56 -0.39
N ALA A 335 22.03 3.67 0.00
CA ALA A 335 22.47 4.35 1.22
C ALA A 335 22.09 5.84 1.24
N GLY A 336 21.96 6.47 0.07
CA GLY A 336 21.47 7.83 -0.08
C GLY A 336 19.95 8.02 0.08
N HIS A 337 19.19 7.03 0.58
CA HIS A 337 17.71 7.09 0.63
C HIS A 337 17.17 8.34 1.38
N GLY A 338 17.77 8.71 2.52
CA GLY A 338 17.50 9.95 3.25
C GLY A 338 16.25 9.96 4.13
N HIS A 339 15.56 8.82 4.27
CA HIS A 339 14.44 8.65 5.20
C HIS A 339 14.92 8.35 6.62
N LYS A 340 14.06 8.56 7.62
CA LYS A 340 14.39 8.32 9.05
C LYS A 340 13.52 7.24 9.72
N ASN A 341 12.38 6.91 9.13
CA ASN A 341 11.40 5.95 9.60
C ASN A 341 10.45 5.56 8.45
N GLY A 342 9.56 4.59 8.70
CA GLY A 342 8.56 4.13 7.73
C GLY A 342 9.13 3.21 6.64
N VAL A 343 8.28 2.90 5.65
CA VAL A 343 8.55 1.86 4.64
C VAL A 343 9.77 2.18 3.77
N ALA A 344 9.95 3.44 3.36
CA ALA A 344 11.07 3.85 2.52
C ALA A 344 12.42 3.85 3.26
N PHE A 345 12.43 4.14 4.57
CA PHE A 345 13.58 3.93 5.43
C PHE A 345 13.92 2.43 5.51
N ALA A 346 12.94 1.58 5.80
CA ALA A 346 13.16 0.15 5.97
C ALA A 346 13.68 -0.53 4.68
N ASP A 347 13.11 -0.18 3.52
CA ASP A 347 13.53 -0.65 2.20
C ASP A 347 14.91 -0.07 1.79
N GLY A 348 15.20 1.18 2.21
CA GLY A 348 16.48 1.86 1.98
C GLY A 348 17.65 1.26 2.75
N GLU A 349 17.53 1.18 4.08
CA GLU A 349 18.53 0.56 4.96
C GLU A 349 18.74 -0.91 4.61
N PHE A 350 17.65 -1.66 4.38
CA PHE A 350 17.76 -3.06 3.97
C PHE A 350 18.53 -3.21 2.65
N LEU A 351 18.17 -2.44 1.61
CA LEU A 351 18.83 -2.52 0.31
C LEU A 351 20.31 -2.12 0.42
N ALA A 352 20.64 -1.05 1.13
CA ALA A 352 22.01 -0.61 1.32
C ALA A 352 22.86 -1.68 2.05
N GLY A 353 22.35 -2.23 3.15
CA GLY A 353 23.03 -3.27 3.91
C GLY A 353 23.23 -4.57 3.14
N TRP A 354 22.21 -5.01 2.38
CA TRP A 354 22.26 -6.21 1.56
C TRP A 354 23.26 -6.08 0.39
N ILE A 355 23.31 -4.91 -0.27
CA ILE A 355 24.32 -4.63 -1.31
C ILE A 355 25.73 -4.64 -0.70
N ALA A 356 25.91 -3.97 0.45
CA ALA A 356 27.20 -3.91 1.13
C ALA A 356 27.71 -5.32 1.50
N LEU A 357 26.84 -6.20 1.98
CA LEU A 357 27.20 -7.56 2.36
C LEU A 357 27.53 -8.43 1.14
N GLN A 358 26.58 -8.56 0.20
CA GLN A 358 26.62 -9.61 -0.81
C GLN A 358 27.40 -9.23 -2.08
N TYR A 359 27.52 -7.93 -2.38
CA TYR A 359 28.09 -7.45 -3.64
C TYR A 359 29.37 -6.63 -3.47
N LEU A 360 29.56 -5.99 -2.31
CA LEU A 360 30.76 -5.20 -2.00
C LEU A 360 31.71 -5.87 -1.00
N ASN A 361 31.35 -7.03 -0.44
CA ASN A 361 32.11 -7.71 0.62
C ASN A 361 32.51 -6.77 1.78
N ASN A 362 31.58 -5.87 2.15
CA ASN A 362 31.75 -4.89 3.21
C ASN A 362 30.77 -5.17 4.37
N PRO A 363 31.05 -6.21 5.18
CA PRO A 363 30.14 -6.61 6.24
C PRO A 363 30.08 -5.60 7.41
N ASN A 364 31.07 -4.69 7.52
CA ASN A 364 31.00 -3.58 8.49
C ASN A 364 29.91 -2.56 8.12
N ALA A 365 29.85 -2.12 6.86
CA ALA A 365 28.79 -1.23 6.40
C ALA A 365 27.42 -1.93 6.44
N ALA A 366 27.38 -3.21 6.05
CA ALA A 366 26.16 -4.01 6.15
C ALA A 366 25.61 -4.09 7.58
N TYR A 367 26.48 -4.38 8.55
CA TYR A 367 26.11 -4.42 9.96
C TYR A 367 25.49 -3.10 10.44
N GLN A 368 26.09 -1.95 10.08
CA GLN A 368 25.57 -0.62 10.46
C GLN A 368 24.18 -0.34 9.87
N HIS A 369 23.96 -0.68 8.61
CA HIS A 369 22.65 -0.56 7.96
C HIS A 369 21.60 -1.47 8.61
N PHE A 370 21.93 -2.75 8.87
CA PHE A 370 20.97 -3.67 9.51
C PHE A 370 20.71 -3.33 10.99
N GLN A 371 21.67 -2.73 11.70
CA GLN A 371 21.47 -2.18 13.05
C GLN A 371 20.55 -0.96 13.03
N THR A 372 20.75 -0.06 12.06
CA THR A 372 19.89 1.11 11.85
C THR A 372 18.46 0.67 11.51
N LEU A 373 18.32 -0.29 10.59
CA LEU A 373 17.05 -0.93 10.23
C LEU A 373 16.34 -1.51 11.45
N GLU A 374 16.99 -2.38 12.23
CA GLU A 374 16.35 -3.05 13.37
C GLU A 374 15.88 -2.05 14.44
N ASN A 375 16.67 -1.01 14.71
CA ASN A 375 16.35 0.03 15.68
C ASN A 375 15.22 0.97 15.23
N GLY A 376 14.96 1.08 13.92
CA GLY A 376 14.00 2.03 13.34
C GLY A 376 12.67 1.41 12.86
N VAL A 377 12.40 0.15 13.17
CA VAL A 377 11.18 -0.58 12.75
C VAL A 377 10.51 -1.29 13.93
N SER A 378 9.17 -1.28 13.99
CA SER A 378 8.44 -1.91 15.10
C SER A 378 7.87 -3.30 14.76
N THR A 379 7.48 -3.54 13.50
CA THR A 379 6.72 -4.74 13.14
C THR A 379 7.55 -6.03 13.24
N PRO A 380 6.96 -7.18 13.64
CA PRO A 380 7.67 -8.47 13.73
C PRO A 380 8.40 -8.88 12.45
N ILE A 381 7.85 -8.55 11.28
CA ILE A 381 8.46 -8.86 9.98
C ILE A 381 9.75 -8.06 9.78
N SER A 382 9.68 -6.74 9.96
CA SER A 382 10.85 -5.87 9.78
C SER A 382 11.91 -6.12 10.84
N ARG A 383 11.51 -6.35 12.10
CA ARG A 383 12.43 -6.68 13.20
C ARG A 383 13.15 -8.02 12.97
N SER A 384 12.42 -9.09 12.63
CA SER A 384 13.05 -10.39 12.31
C SER A 384 13.97 -10.33 11.09
N ARG A 385 13.64 -9.53 10.08
CA ARG A 385 14.54 -9.26 8.93
C ARG A 385 15.82 -8.55 9.37
N GLY A 386 15.71 -7.46 10.12
CA GLY A 386 16.87 -6.72 10.64
C GLY A 386 17.77 -7.60 11.48
N ALA A 387 17.21 -8.33 12.44
CA ALA A 387 17.92 -9.27 13.30
C ALA A 387 18.57 -10.44 12.52
N TYR A 388 17.89 -11.05 11.54
CA TYR A 388 18.47 -12.12 10.73
C TYR A 388 19.69 -11.62 9.94
N TRP A 389 19.58 -10.45 9.30
CA TRP A 389 20.65 -9.91 8.47
C TRP A 389 21.80 -9.29 9.29
N LEU A 390 21.54 -8.80 10.50
CA LEU A 390 22.58 -8.56 11.52
C LEU A 390 23.34 -9.85 11.86
N GLY A 391 22.64 -10.99 11.98
CA GLY A 391 23.25 -12.30 12.14
C GLY A 391 24.22 -12.63 10.99
N ARG A 392 23.75 -12.51 9.74
CA ARG A 392 24.56 -12.74 8.53
C ARG A 392 25.78 -11.80 8.45
N ALA A 393 25.63 -10.53 8.80
CA ALA A 393 26.73 -9.57 8.81
C ALA A 393 27.74 -9.87 9.93
N ALA A 394 27.28 -10.29 11.12
CA ALA A 394 28.15 -10.70 12.22
C ALA A 394 28.93 -12.00 11.92
N GLU A 395 28.34 -12.98 11.22
CA GLU A 395 29.06 -14.15 10.70
C GLU A 395 30.18 -13.74 9.75
N ALA A 396 29.90 -12.86 8.79
CA ALA A 396 30.89 -12.35 7.84
C ALA A 396 32.00 -11.51 8.51
N LEU A 397 31.77 -11.00 9.72
CA LEU A 397 32.77 -10.35 10.57
C LEU A 397 33.53 -11.33 11.50
N GLY A 398 33.25 -12.64 11.43
CA GLY A 398 33.84 -13.65 12.31
C GLY A 398 33.30 -13.65 13.74
N ARG A 399 32.17 -12.99 14.01
CA ARG A 399 31.62 -12.76 15.36
C ARG A 399 30.50 -13.75 15.68
N ALA A 400 30.86 -15.03 15.80
CA ALA A 400 29.90 -16.13 15.97
C ALA A 400 28.90 -15.94 17.14
N ASP A 401 29.38 -15.53 18.32
CA ASP A 401 28.51 -15.28 19.49
C ASP A 401 27.51 -14.15 19.28
N GLU A 402 27.91 -13.13 18.52
CA GLU A 402 27.05 -12.00 18.15
C GLU A 402 26.01 -12.43 17.12
N ALA A 403 26.43 -13.18 16.10
CA ALA A 403 25.53 -13.75 15.11
C ALA A 403 24.44 -14.62 15.75
N GLN A 404 24.83 -15.49 16.69
CA GLN A 404 23.90 -16.39 17.38
C GLN A 404 22.90 -15.63 18.27
N LYS A 405 23.28 -14.48 18.86
CA LYS A 405 22.34 -13.58 19.56
C LYS A 405 21.33 -12.96 18.59
N HIS A 406 21.82 -12.48 17.44
CA HIS A 406 20.98 -11.87 16.41
C HIS A 406 19.98 -12.86 15.80
N TYR A 407 20.41 -14.10 15.50
CA TYR A 407 19.49 -15.14 15.05
C TYR A 407 18.48 -15.55 16.13
N LYS A 408 18.85 -15.61 17.42
CA LYS A 408 17.88 -15.86 18.50
C LYS A 408 16.79 -14.79 18.55
N ARG A 409 17.16 -13.51 18.46
CA ARG A 409 16.19 -12.39 18.40
C ARG A 409 15.27 -12.45 17.18
N ALA A 410 15.79 -12.85 16.01
CA ALA A 410 14.95 -13.08 14.84
C ALA A 410 13.98 -14.26 15.04
N ALA A 411 14.45 -15.36 15.65
CA ALA A 411 13.68 -16.59 15.87
C ALA A 411 12.52 -16.43 16.86
N GLU A 412 12.51 -15.40 17.72
CA GLU A 412 11.36 -15.00 18.55
C GLU A 412 10.10 -14.73 17.70
N HIS A 413 10.26 -14.37 16.43
CA HIS A 413 9.19 -14.13 15.47
C HIS A 413 8.95 -15.32 14.53
N GLY A 414 8.80 -16.54 15.07
CA GLY A 414 8.72 -17.80 14.30
C GLY A 414 7.60 -17.93 13.24
N THR A 415 6.65 -16.98 13.18
CA THR A 415 5.65 -16.91 12.09
C THR A 415 6.10 -16.10 10.87
N THR A 416 7.29 -15.48 10.90
CA THR A 416 7.84 -14.70 9.77
C THR A 416 8.91 -15.49 9.02
N PHE A 417 9.09 -15.19 7.73
CA PHE A 417 10.10 -15.83 6.87
C PHE A 417 11.51 -15.77 7.47
N TYR A 418 11.93 -14.59 7.93
CA TYR A 418 13.26 -14.40 8.53
C TYR A 418 13.38 -14.97 9.94
N GLY A 419 12.29 -14.99 10.72
CA GLY A 419 12.27 -15.68 12.01
C GLY A 419 12.40 -17.19 11.86
N GLN A 420 11.78 -17.78 10.84
CA GLN A 420 11.92 -19.20 10.50
C GLN A 420 13.34 -19.54 10.02
N LEU A 421 13.91 -18.74 9.10
CA LEU A 421 15.31 -18.93 8.68
C LEU A 421 16.28 -18.83 9.86
N ALA A 422 16.02 -17.92 10.81
CA ALA A 422 16.82 -17.81 12.02
C ALA A 422 16.63 -18.99 12.98
N LEU A 423 15.38 -19.47 13.15
CA LEU A 423 15.05 -20.63 13.97
C LEU A 423 15.79 -21.89 13.48
N SER A 424 15.89 -22.07 12.16
CA SER A 424 16.70 -23.14 11.56
C SER A 424 18.18 -23.02 11.92
N ARG A 425 18.76 -21.81 11.87
CA ARG A 425 20.18 -21.57 12.20
C ARG A 425 20.53 -21.74 13.67
N VAL A 426 19.61 -21.43 14.59
CA VAL A 426 19.90 -21.56 16.04
C VAL A 426 19.76 -22.99 16.56
N SER A 427 19.08 -23.88 15.84
CA SER A 427 18.86 -25.27 16.24
C SER A 427 20.07 -26.16 15.96
N THR A 428 20.72 -26.62 17.03
CA THR A 428 21.90 -27.50 16.94
C THR A 428 21.52 -28.97 17.14
N GLY A 429 21.65 -29.81 16.09
CA GLY A 429 21.71 -31.27 16.22
C GLY A 429 20.37 -32.04 16.23
N ALA A 430 19.24 -31.35 16.27
CA ALA A 430 17.92 -31.90 15.96
C ALA A 430 17.28 -31.03 14.85
N GLU A 431 16.33 -31.58 14.08
CA GLU A 431 15.57 -30.75 13.13
C GLU A 431 14.90 -29.60 13.89
N ALA A 432 15.07 -28.37 13.40
CA ALA A 432 14.49 -27.18 14.04
C ALA A 432 12.98 -27.34 14.13
N GLN A 433 12.35 -27.02 15.26
CA GLN A 433 10.90 -27.22 15.43
C GLN A 433 10.17 -25.89 15.55
N LEU A 434 9.24 -25.66 14.62
CA LEU A 434 8.31 -24.54 14.72
C LEU A 434 7.21 -24.89 15.72
N HIS A 435 7.14 -24.08 16.78
CA HIS A 435 6.12 -24.15 17.81
C HIS A 435 5.20 -22.95 17.69
N LEU A 436 3.88 -23.19 17.63
CA LEU A 436 2.88 -22.12 17.61
C LEU A 436 2.28 -21.97 19.02
N PRO A 437 2.19 -20.75 19.58
CA PRO A 437 1.48 -20.53 20.83
C PRO A 437 -0.01 -20.88 20.68
N ALA A 438 -0.63 -21.32 21.77
CA ALA A 438 -2.07 -21.50 21.81
C ALA A 438 -2.78 -20.13 21.80
N ASP A 439 -3.88 -20.02 21.06
CA ASP A 439 -4.74 -18.84 21.09
C ASP A 439 -5.44 -18.69 22.47
N PRO A 440 -5.73 -17.46 22.92
CA PRO A 440 -6.49 -17.21 24.15
C PRO A 440 -7.95 -17.68 24.04
N ASN A 441 -8.56 -17.98 25.18
CA ASN A 441 -9.96 -18.40 25.23
C ASN A 441 -10.94 -17.24 24.98
N ALA A 442 -11.39 -17.12 23.73
CA ALA A 442 -12.37 -16.13 23.26
C ALA A 442 -13.71 -16.12 24.04
N ARG A 443 -14.16 -17.27 24.59
CA ARG A 443 -15.52 -17.39 25.15
C ARG A 443 -15.79 -16.41 26.29
N ASN A 444 -14.78 -16.15 27.12
CA ASN A 444 -14.90 -15.24 28.26
C ASN A 444 -14.95 -13.76 27.83
N ALA A 445 -14.48 -13.44 26.62
CA ALA A 445 -14.43 -12.09 26.09
C ALA A 445 -15.66 -11.72 25.22
N ASN A 446 -16.52 -12.69 24.88
CA ASN A 446 -17.72 -12.46 24.05
C ASN A 446 -18.60 -11.33 24.58
N ALA A 447 -18.95 -11.33 25.88
CA ALA A 447 -19.78 -10.26 26.46
C ALA A 447 -19.09 -8.88 26.40
N ALA A 448 -17.77 -8.82 26.59
CA ALA A 448 -17.00 -7.58 26.50
C ALA A 448 -16.86 -7.08 25.05
N LEU A 449 -16.93 -7.98 24.06
CA LEU A 449 -16.98 -7.65 22.64
C LEU A 449 -18.37 -7.17 22.19
N GLU A 450 -19.44 -7.85 22.59
CA GLU A 450 -20.83 -7.43 22.30
C GLU A 450 -21.17 -6.07 22.95
N ALA A 451 -20.52 -5.73 24.07
CA ALA A 451 -20.61 -4.41 24.69
C ALA A 451 -19.87 -3.29 23.91
N GLN A 452 -19.11 -3.59 22.86
CA GLN A 452 -18.45 -2.57 22.03
C GLN A 452 -19.46 -1.95 21.06
N GLU A 453 -19.75 -0.66 21.23
CA GLU A 453 -20.61 0.11 20.33
C GLU A 453 -20.18 0.01 18.85
N MET A 454 -18.87 -0.08 18.58
CA MET A 454 -18.33 -0.25 17.23
C MET A 454 -18.59 -1.65 16.66
N PHE A 455 -18.72 -2.67 17.51
CA PHE A 455 -19.12 -4.02 17.09
C PHE A 455 -20.62 -4.07 16.78
N ARG A 456 -21.46 -3.45 17.62
CA ARG A 456 -22.89 -3.24 17.33
C ARG A 456 -23.09 -2.47 16.02
N ALA A 457 -22.31 -1.42 15.78
CA ALA A 457 -22.37 -0.66 14.53
C ALA A 457 -21.91 -1.48 13.31
N TYR A 458 -20.92 -2.37 13.46
CA TYR A 458 -20.56 -3.35 12.43
C TYR A 458 -21.74 -4.29 12.12
N GLN A 459 -22.37 -4.91 13.14
CA GLN A 459 -23.50 -5.84 12.96
C GLN A 459 -24.66 -5.16 12.21
N LEU A 460 -25.07 -3.96 12.63
CA LEU A 460 -26.15 -3.21 11.96
C LEU A 460 -25.85 -2.92 10.48
N LEU A 461 -24.59 -2.66 10.12
CA LEU A 461 -24.20 -2.44 8.72
C LEU A 461 -24.16 -3.75 7.92
N ASP A 462 -23.62 -4.82 8.49
CA ASP A 462 -23.55 -6.17 7.88
C ASP A 462 -24.97 -6.68 7.56
N ASP A 463 -25.91 -6.54 8.50
CA ASP A 463 -27.33 -6.90 8.36
C ASP A 463 -28.03 -6.16 7.21
N THR A 464 -27.60 -4.95 6.86
CA THR A 464 -28.15 -4.21 5.70
C THR A 464 -27.54 -4.62 4.36
N GLY A 465 -26.46 -5.41 4.36
CA GLY A 465 -25.65 -5.77 3.19
C GLY A 465 -24.60 -4.72 2.81
N GLU A 466 -24.34 -3.74 3.68
CA GLU A 466 -23.45 -2.58 3.45
C GLU A 466 -21.98 -2.94 3.71
N ASN A 467 -21.51 -4.02 3.06
CA ASN A 467 -20.26 -4.72 3.34
C ASN A 467 -19.03 -3.80 3.39
N THR A 468 -18.95 -2.77 2.54
CA THR A 468 -17.83 -1.82 2.53
C THR A 468 -17.80 -0.94 3.79
N LEU A 469 -18.98 -0.53 4.27
CA LEU A 469 -19.12 0.26 5.49
C LEU A 469 -18.91 -0.64 6.72
N ALA A 470 -19.55 -1.81 6.78
CA ALA A 470 -19.36 -2.81 7.83
C ALA A 470 -17.86 -3.14 8.01
N ARG A 471 -17.16 -3.45 6.91
CA ARG A 471 -15.72 -3.70 6.91
C ARG A 471 -14.90 -2.54 7.49
N SER A 472 -15.30 -1.28 7.28
CA SER A 472 -14.58 -0.14 7.84
C SER A 472 -14.65 -0.10 9.39
N PHE A 473 -15.77 -0.49 9.97
CA PHE A 473 -15.94 -0.64 11.42
C PHE A 473 -15.19 -1.86 11.95
N LEU A 474 -15.28 -3.01 11.26
CA LEU A 474 -14.54 -4.23 11.64
C LEU A 474 -13.03 -4.00 11.72
N ILE A 475 -12.44 -3.35 10.70
CA ILE A 475 -11.01 -3.08 10.65
C ILE A 475 -10.60 -2.09 11.75
N GLN A 476 -11.40 -1.05 11.98
CA GLN A 476 -11.14 -0.07 13.05
C GLN A 476 -11.24 -0.72 14.45
N LEU A 477 -12.20 -1.62 14.65
CA LEU A 477 -12.34 -2.39 15.89
C LEU A 477 -11.13 -3.30 16.11
N ALA A 478 -10.69 -4.03 15.07
CA ALA A 478 -9.50 -4.87 15.13
C ALA A 478 -8.20 -4.08 15.41
N ASN A 479 -8.10 -2.83 14.94
CA ASN A 479 -6.98 -1.93 15.24
C ASN A 479 -7.01 -1.40 16.69
N THR A 480 -8.20 -1.19 17.26
CA THR A 480 -8.39 -0.53 18.57
C THR A 480 -8.44 -1.52 19.75
N LEU A 481 -8.94 -2.74 19.55
CA LEU A 481 -8.88 -3.79 20.57
C LEU A 481 -7.42 -4.15 20.92
N THR A 482 -7.11 -4.22 22.20
CA THR A 482 -5.79 -4.61 22.74
C THR A 482 -5.82 -5.95 23.48
N ASP A 483 -6.98 -6.36 24.01
CA ASP A 483 -7.17 -7.67 24.63
C ASP A 483 -7.19 -8.77 23.56
N ALA A 484 -6.22 -9.68 23.63
CA ALA A 484 -6.08 -10.80 22.71
C ALA A 484 -7.30 -11.74 22.70
N ALA A 485 -8.01 -11.89 23.82
CA ALA A 485 -9.24 -12.68 23.90
C ALA A 485 -10.43 -11.98 23.23
N GLN A 486 -10.55 -10.65 23.30
CA GLN A 486 -11.56 -9.89 22.54
C GLN A 486 -11.29 -9.95 21.02
N ILE A 487 -10.02 -9.84 20.62
CA ILE A 487 -9.61 -10.01 19.21
C ILE A 487 -9.91 -11.44 18.73
N ALA A 488 -9.63 -12.45 19.56
CA ALA A 488 -9.95 -13.84 19.27
C ALA A 488 -11.46 -14.07 19.12
N ALA A 489 -12.28 -13.49 20.00
CA ALA A 489 -13.74 -13.52 19.92
C ALA A 489 -14.28 -12.81 18.66
N LEU A 490 -13.65 -11.71 18.25
CA LEU A 490 -14.02 -11.01 17.02
C LEU A 490 -13.73 -11.87 15.79
N ALA A 491 -12.55 -12.49 15.73
CA ALA A 491 -12.18 -13.40 14.65
C ALA A 491 -13.09 -14.64 14.61
N ASP A 492 -13.43 -15.22 15.77
CA ASP A 492 -14.36 -16.35 15.88
C ASP A 492 -15.73 -16.00 15.30
N LYS A 493 -16.31 -14.84 15.65
CA LYS A 493 -17.58 -14.38 15.10
C LYS A 493 -17.55 -14.20 13.58
N MET A 494 -16.44 -13.70 13.02
CA MET A 494 -16.27 -13.62 11.57
C MET A 494 -16.22 -15.02 10.93
N TYR A 495 -15.54 -15.96 11.57
CA TYR A 495 -15.45 -17.34 11.09
C TYR A 495 -16.81 -18.06 11.15
N GLU A 496 -17.53 -17.92 12.27
CA GLU A 496 -18.88 -18.45 12.49
C GLU A 496 -19.92 -17.87 11.51
N ALA A 497 -19.78 -16.59 11.15
CA ALA A 497 -20.59 -15.93 10.10
C ALA A 497 -20.25 -16.38 8.66
N GLY A 498 -19.34 -17.35 8.48
CA GLY A 498 -18.91 -17.83 7.16
C GLY A 498 -17.98 -16.86 6.42
N GLN A 499 -17.31 -15.96 7.15
CA GLN A 499 -16.39 -14.93 6.62
C GLN A 499 -14.94 -15.21 7.09
N PRO A 500 -14.30 -16.33 6.68
CA PRO A 500 -12.97 -16.71 7.15
C PRO A 500 -11.88 -15.69 6.77
N ASN A 501 -12.08 -14.95 5.69
CA ASN A 501 -11.26 -13.80 5.29
C ASN A 501 -11.24 -12.69 6.34
N TYR A 502 -12.37 -12.40 6.96
CA TYR A 502 -12.45 -11.39 8.02
C TYR A 502 -11.85 -11.92 9.33
N SER A 503 -11.99 -13.20 9.66
CA SER A 503 -11.24 -13.85 10.75
C SER A 503 -9.72 -13.70 10.57
N VAL A 504 -9.21 -14.11 9.40
CA VAL A 504 -7.77 -14.02 9.06
C VAL A 504 -7.29 -12.57 9.07
N ARG A 505 -8.12 -11.62 8.59
CA ARG A 505 -7.78 -10.20 8.56
C ARG A 505 -7.66 -9.60 9.97
N VAL A 506 -8.61 -9.87 10.86
CA VAL A 506 -8.58 -9.46 12.28
C VAL A 506 -7.31 -10.00 12.95
N ALA A 507 -7.03 -11.30 12.77
CA ALA A 507 -5.88 -11.95 13.36
C ALA A 507 -4.53 -11.43 12.78
N LYS A 508 -4.48 -11.05 11.49
CA LYS A 508 -3.29 -10.40 10.88
C LYS A 508 -3.04 -8.98 11.41
N ILE A 509 -4.09 -8.20 11.70
CA ILE A 509 -3.96 -6.88 12.34
C ILE A 509 -3.37 -7.02 13.75
N ALA A 510 -3.79 -8.06 14.49
CA ALA A 510 -3.23 -8.39 15.79
C ALA A 510 -1.75 -8.82 15.68
N ALA A 511 -1.42 -9.70 14.73
CA ALA A 511 -0.05 -10.18 14.50
C ALA A 511 0.91 -9.04 14.12
N GLY A 512 0.45 -8.01 13.39
CA GLY A 512 1.24 -6.80 13.12
C GLY A 512 1.65 -6.04 14.39
N ARG A 513 0.87 -6.16 15.46
CA ARG A 513 1.12 -5.62 16.82
C ARG A 513 1.74 -6.66 17.77
N ASN A 514 2.33 -7.73 17.22
CA ASN A 514 2.93 -8.86 17.94
C ASN A 514 1.95 -9.66 18.83
N ILE A 515 0.63 -9.54 18.60
CA ILE A 515 -0.40 -10.37 19.24
C ILE A 515 -0.68 -11.55 18.30
N LEU A 516 -0.06 -12.70 18.57
CA LEU A 516 -0.20 -13.89 17.75
C LEU A 516 -1.49 -14.64 18.07
N LEU A 517 -2.28 -14.92 17.03
CA LEU A 517 -3.44 -15.82 17.06
C LEU A 517 -3.27 -16.88 15.97
N PRO A 518 -2.34 -17.86 16.10
CA PRO A 518 -2.07 -18.83 15.04
C PRO A 518 -3.30 -19.59 14.55
N GLU A 519 -4.27 -19.91 15.41
CA GLU A 519 -5.43 -20.70 14.99
C GLU A 519 -6.34 -19.92 14.04
N ARG A 520 -6.60 -18.65 14.37
CA ARG A 520 -7.47 -17.73 13.60
C ARG A 520 -6.75 -17.08 12.43
N SER A 521 -5.43 -16.92 12.52
CA SER A 521 -4.56 -16.44 11.44
C SER A 521 -4.34 -17.49 10.34
N TYR A 522 -4.40 -18.78 10.69
CA TYR A 522 -4.11 -19.91 9.81
C TYR A 522 -5.18 -21.02 9.96
N PRO A 523 -6.43 -20.77 9.51
CA PRO A 523 -7.53 -21.72 9.62
C PRO A 523 -7.35 -22.91 8.67
N THR A 524 -7.37 -24.12 9.20
CA THR A 524 -7.19 -25.39 8.46
C THR A 524 -8.48 -25.90 7.80
N THR A 525 -9.61 -25.23 8.03
CA THR A 525 -10.95 -25.57 7.53
C THR A 525 -11.53 -24.50 6.59
N ALA A 526 -10.75 -23.49 6.20
CA ALA A 526 -11.20 -22.39 5.33
C ALA A 526 -11.21 -22.73 3.82
N LEU A 527 -10.55 -23.80 3.40
CA LEU A 527 -10.70 -24.34 2.04
C LEU A 527 -11.86 -25.33 1.99
N PRO A 528 -12.68 -25.31 0.93
CA PRO A 528 -13.74 -26.30 0.73
C PRO A 528 -13.14 -27.66 0.38
N ASN A 529 -13.96 -28.72 0.37
CA ASN A 529 -13.58 -29.99 -0.24
C ASN A 529 -13.51 -29.84 -1.77
N TYR A 530 -12.41 -30.28 -2.38
CA TYR A 530 -12.23 -30.39 -3.83
C TYR A 530 -11.25 -31.54 -4.15
N ALA A 531 -11.32 -32.08 -5.37
CA ALA A 531 -10.33 -33.04 -5.86
C ALA A 531 -9.16 -32.29 -6.51
N GLN A 532 -7.92 -32.68 -6.20
CA GLN A 532 -6.78 -32.25 -7.00
C GLN A 532 -6.77 -33.02 -8.33
N VAL A 533 -6.47 -32.32 -9.42
CA VAL A 533 -6.35 -32.87 -10.77
C VAL A 533 -5.02 -32.43 -11.35
N GLY A 534 -4.30 -33.33 -12.03
CA GLY A 534 -2.93 -33.08 -12.49
C GLY A 534 -1.89 -33.46 -11.43
N ARG A 535 -0.79 -32.70 -11.34
CA ARG A 535 0.28 -32.95 -10.36
C ARG A 535 -0.18 -32.58 -8.95
N THR A 536 -0.11 -33.52 -8.02
CA THR A 536 -0.44 -33.29 -6.61
C THR A 536 0.46 -32.23 -5.97
N VAL A 537 -0.15 -31.27 -5.28
CA VAL A 537 0.49 -30.24 -4.48
C VAL A 537 0.15 -30.48 -3.00
N GLU A 538 1.11 -30.27 -2.10
CA GLU A 538 0.86 -30.47 -0.67
C GLU A 538 -0.20 -29.48 -0.12
N PRO A 539 -1.06 -29.89 0.84
CA PRO A 539 -2.08 -29.01 1.39
C PRO A 539 -1.54 -27.69 1.93
N ALA A 540 -0.41 -27.72 2.65
CA ALA A 540 0.17 -26.52 3.28
C ALA A 540 0.57 -25.43 2.28
N LEU A 541 1.01 -25.79 1.07
CA LEU A 541 1.30 -24.85 -0.01
C LEU A 541 0.01 -24.26 -0.60
N ILE A 542 -1.05 -25.06 -0.76
CA ILE A 542 -2.35 -24.56 -1.24
C ILE A 542 -3.00 -23.62 -0.21
N PHE A 543 -3.02 -24.00 1.07
CA PHE A 543 -3.48 -23.13 2.16
C PHE A 543 -2.63 -21.86 2.27
N GLY A 544 -1.30 -21.99 2.20
CA GLY A 544 -0.36 -20.87 2.33
C GLY A 544 -0.47 -19.86 1.19
N LEU A 545 -0.74 -20.33 -0.03
CA LEU A 545 -1.00 -19.49 -1.19
C LEU A 545 -2.40 -18.87 -1.15
N SER A 546 -3.45 -19.65 -0.85
CA SER A 546 -4.84 -19.15 -0.78
C SER A 546 -5.01 -18.07 0.31
N ARG A 547 -4.34 -18.24 1.46
CA ARG A 547 -4.25 -17.22 2.52
C ARG A 547 -3.64 -15.90 2.01
N GLN A 548 -2.63 -16.00 1.15
CA GLN A 548 -1.92 -14.83 0.61
C GLN A 548 -2.69 -14.15 -0.52
N GLU A 549 -3.39 -14.92 -1.35
CA GLU A 549 -4.14 -14.41 -2.52
C GLU A 549 -5.47 -13.75 -2.16
N SER A 550 -6.25 -14.35 -1.25
CA SER A 550 -7.63 -13.92 -0.97
C SER A 550 -7.98 -13.86 0.52
N GLU A 551 -7.08 -14.30 1.40
CA GLU A 551 -7.40 -14.63 2.80
C GLU A 551 -8.57 -15.63 2.92
N PHE A 552 -8.78 -16.47 1.90
CA PHE A 552 -9.93 -17.37 1.75
C PHE A 552 -11.28 -16.69 1.44
N ASP A 553 -11.29 -15.49 0.85
CA ASP A 553 -12.50 -14.91 0.25
C ASP A 553 -12.80 -15.57 -1.11
N PRO A 554 -13.87 -16.39 -1.24
CA PRO A 554 -14.22 -17.02 -2.51
C PRO A 554 -14.74 -16.01 -3.56
N ARG A 555 -15.15 -14.82 -3.15
CA ARG A 555 -15.72 -13.77 -4.02
C ARG A 555 -14.71 -12.67 -4.36
N ALA A 556 -13.48 -12.74 -3.84
CA ALA A 556 -12.43 -11.75 -4.10
C ALA A 556 -12.22 -11.51 -5.60
N VAL A 557 -12.21 -10.25 -6.02
CA VAL A 557 -11.86 -9.83 -7.39
C VAL A 557 -10.82 -8.73 -7.32
N SER A 558 -9.59 -8.99 -7.79
CA SER A 558 -8.55 -7.95 -7.84
C SER A 558 -8.85 -6.87 -8.86
N HIS A 559 -8.17 -5.71 -8.75
CA HIS A 559 -8.25 -4.63 -9.73
C HIS A 559 -7.86 -5.09 -11.15
N ALA A 560 -6.88 -6.02 -11.26
CA ALA A 560 -6.49 -6.65 -12.52
C ALA A 560 -7.51 -7.70 -13.03
N GLY A 561 -8.52 -8.05 -12.23
CA GLY A 561 -9.60 -8.96 -12.59
C GLY A 561 -9.36 -10.43 -12.28
N ALA A 562 -8.35 -10.74 -11.45
CA ALA A 562 -8.10 -12.05 -10.85
C ALA A 562 -9.23 -12.45 -9.87
N ARG A 563 -9.49 -13.74 -9.63
CA ARG A 563 -10.76 -14.20 -9.02
C ARG A 563 -10.66 -15.35 -8.01
N GLY A 564 -11.44 -15.21 -6.93
CA GLY A 564 -11.73 -16.22 -5.91
C GLY A 564 -10.54 -16.61 -5.04
N LEU A 565 -10.67 -17.76 -4.37
CA LEU A 565 -9.76 -18.26 -3.33
C LEU A 565 -8.28 -18.19 -3.71
N MET A 566 -7.93 -18.58 -4.93
CA MET A 566 -6.56 -18.63 -5.44
C MET A 566 -6.28 -17.56 -6.51
N GLN A 567 -7.08 -16.48 -6.55
CA GLN A 567 -6.95 -15.34 -7.47
C GLN A 567 -6.56 -15.71 -8.91
N LEU A 568 -7.34 -16.60 -9.54
CA LEU A 568 -7.05 -16.99 -10.91
C LEU A 568 -7.45 -15.90 -11.90
N MET A 569 -6.51 -15.54 -12.77
CA MET A 569 -6.80 -14.72 -13.95
C MET A 569 -7.76 -15.47 -14.89
N PRO A 570 -8.80 -14.82 -15.45
CA PRO A 570 -9.78 -15.49 -16.32
C PRO A 570 -9.21 -16.17 -17.56
N ARG A 571 -8.02 -15.74 -18.03
CA ARG A 571 -7.26 -16.38 -19.11
C ARG A 571 -6.62 -17.68 -18.61
N THR A 572 -5.78 -17.61 -17.58
CA THR A 572 -5.12 -18.76 -16.95
C THR A 572 -6.12 -19.84 -16.55
N ALA A 573 -7.22 -19.46 -15.91
CA ALA A 573 -8.28 -20.40 -15.53
C ALA A 573 -8.92 -21.13 -16.74
N ARG A 574 -8.96 -20.50 -17.93
CA ARG A 574 -9.49 -21.13 -19.15
C ARG A 574 -8.48 -22.09 -19.77
N GLU A 575 -7.20 -21.69 -19.77
CA GLU A 575 -6.09 -22.51 -20.25
C GLU A 575 -6.00 -23.79 -19.39
N VAL A 576 -5.91 -23.63 -18.06
CA VAL A 576 -5.89 -24.76 -17.09
C VAL A 576 -7.15 -25.62 -17.19
N ALA A 577 -8.35 -25.02 -17.25
CA ALA A 577 -9.59 -25.81 -17.36
C ALA A 577 -9.64 -26.67 -18.63
N ARG A 578 -9.13 -26.17 -19.76
CA ARG A 578 -8.98 -26.97 -20.99
C ARG A 578 -7.97 -28.09 -20.78
N ASP A 579 -6.83 -27.79 -20.15
CA ASP A 579 -5.71 -28.72 -20.02
C ASP A 579 -6.01 -29.88 -19.06
N ILE A 580 -6.82 -29.66 -18.02
CA ILE A 580 -7.40 -30.73 -17.18
C ILE A 580 -8.79 -31.25 -17.64
N ASN A 581 -9.22 -30.88 -18.85
CA ASN A 581 -10.48 -31.32 -19.47
C ASN A 581 -11.77 -31.09 -18.64
N VAL A 582 -11.90 -29.91 -18.00
CA VAL A 582 -13.13 -29.48 -17.30
C VAL A 582 -13.79 -28.27 -17.99
N PRO A 583 -15.13 -28.18 -18.03
CA PRO A 583 -15.80 -27.04 -18.66
C PRO A 583 -15.47 -25.69 -17.99
N TYR A 584 -14.97 -24.73 -18.78
CA TYR A 584 -14.69 -23.37 -18.30
C TYR A 584 -15.97 -22.52 -18.17
N ARG A 585 -16.20 -21.93 -16.98
CA ARG A 585 -17.19 -20.86 -16.79
C ARG A 585 -16.62 -19.76 -15.87
N ARG A 586 -16.57 -18.51 -16.37
CA ARG A 586 -15.96 -17.38 -15.64
C ARG A 586 -16.63 -17.08 -14.29
N SER A 587 -17.95 -17.26 -14.18
CA SER A 587 -18.71 -16.98 -12.95
C SER A 587 -18.38 -17.97 -11.83
N ARG A 588 -18.18 -19.26 -12.16
CA ARG A 588 -17.72 -20.29 -11.21
C ARG A 588 -16.36 -19.97 -10.55
N LEU A 589 -15.58 -19.01 -11.06
CA LEU A 589 -14.37 -18.55 -10.37
C LEU A 589 -14.67 -17.77 -9.08
N THR A 590 -15.88 -17.25 -8.90
CA THR A 590 -16.35 -16.56 -7.68
C THR A 590 -17.54 -17.25 -7.02
N ASP A 591 -18.32 -18.01 -7.78
CA ASP A 591 -19.58 -18.60 -7.32
C ASP A 591 -19.40 -20.05 -6.83
N ASP A 592 -18.27 -20.68 -7.15
CA ASP A 592 -17.97 -22.09 -6.87
C ASP A 592 -16.54 -22.21 -6.28
N PRO A 593 -16.41 -22.17 -4.94
CA PRO A 593 -15.12 -22.19 -4.26
C PRO A 593 -14.30 -23.45 -4.56
N SER A 594 -14.95 -24.61 -4.64
CA SER A 594 -14.30 -25.90 -4.95
C SER A 594 -13.75 -25.93 -6.37
N TYR A 595 -14.47 -25.36 -7.34
CA TYR A 595 -13.98 -25.21 -8.71
C TYR A 595 -12.78 -24.25 -8.82
N ASN A 596 -12.80 -23.13 -8.07
CA ASN A 596 -11.66 -22.22 -8.00
C ASN A 596 -10.41 -22.92 -7.41
N ALA A 597 -10.58 -23.61 -6.28
CA ALA A 597 -9.50 -24.35 -5.62
C ALA A 597 -8.94 -25.50 -6.48
N MET A 598 -9.81 -26.24 -7.19
CA MET A 598 -9.40 -27.29 -8.13
C MET A 598 -8.53 -26.72 -9.27
N LEU A 599 -8.96 -25.64 -9.92
CA LEU A 599 -8.17 -25.01 -10.99
C LEU A 599 -6.87 -24.39 -10.45
N GLY A 600 -6.90 -23.78 -9.26
CA GLY A 600 -5.72 -23.16 -8.66
C GLY A 600 -4.68 -24.19 -8.25
N ALA A 601 -5.11 -25.30 -7.65
CA ALA A 601 -4.25 -26.43 -7.32
C ALA A 601 -3.64 -27.09 -8.57
N ALA A 602 -4.43 -27.28 -9.64
CA ALA A 602 -3.93 -27.78 -10.91
C ALA A 602 -2.86 -26.85 -11.52
N HIS A 603 -3.15 -25.54 -11.59
CA HIS A 603 -2.20 -24.55 -12.10
C HIS A 603 -0.89 -24.52 -11.28
N LEU A 604 -1.00 -24.60 -9.96
CA LEU A 604 0.12 -24.62 -9.05
C LEU A 604 0.96 -25.90 -9.21
N GLY A 605 0.31 -27.04 -9.47
CA GLY A 605 0.95 -28.31 -9.80
C GLY A 605 1.70 -28.26 -11.13
N ASP A 606 1.13 -27.61 -12.15
CA ASP A 606 1.79 -27.41 -13.45
C ASP A 606 3.02 -26.52 -13.32
N LEU A 607 2.92 -25.39 -12.59
CA LEU A 607 4.07 -24.53 -12.30
C LEU A 607 5.15 -25.28 -11.51
N LEU A 608 4.75 -26.08 -10.50
CA LEU A 608 5.67 -26.92 -9.73
C LEU A 608 6.39 -27.96 -10.60
N GLY A 609 5.74 -28.45 -11.66
CA GLY A 609 6.37 -29.29 -12.68
C GLY A 609 7.33 -28.53 -13.60
N ASN A 610 6.90 -27.37 -14.10
CA ASN A 610 7.69 -26.53 -15.00
C ASN A 610 8.97 -25.99 -14.33
N PHE A 611 8.97 -25.84 -13.00
CA PHE A 611 10.12 -25.47 -12.18
C PHE A 611 10.70 -26.64 -11.36
N ALA A 612 10.42 -27.88 -11.78
CA ALA A 612 11.10 -29.08 -11.28
C ALA A 612 11.17 -29.16 -9.75
N GLY A 613 10.02 -28.95 -9.10
CA GLY A 613 9.88 -29.01 -7.64
C GLY A 613 10.29 -27.75 -6.87
N SER A 614 10.85 -26.71 -7.50
CA SER A 614 11.29 -25.51 -6.78
C SER A 614 10.14 -24.61 -6.34
N TYR A 615 9.96 -24.47 -5.02
CA TYR A 615 8.87 -23.70 -4.44
C TYR A 615 9.03 -22.20 -4.70
N ILE A 616 10.21 -21.64 -4.44
CA ILE A 616 10.45 -20.20 -4.59
C ILE A 616 10.24 -19.73 -6.05
N MET A 617 10.61 -20.57 -7.03
CA MET A 617 10.37 -20.30 -8.45
C MET A 617 8.90 -20.47 -8.84
N THR A 618 8.23 -21.51 -8.33
CA THR A 618 6.81 -21.78 -8.54
C THR A 618 5.93 -20.65 -8.01
N ILE A 619 6.19 -20.22 -6.77
CA ILE A 619 5.47 -19.15 -6.08
C ILE A 619 5.72 -17.80 -6.80
N ALA A 620 6.97 -17.51 -7.17
CA ALA A 620 7.31 -16.33 -7.96
C ALA A 620 6.60 -16.34 -9.33
N ALA A 621 6.48 -17.50 -9.98
CA ALA A 621 5.82 -17.64 -11.27
C ALA A 621 4.28 -17.53 -11.18
N TYR A 622 3.69 -17.91 -10.05
CA TYR A 622 2.26 -17.75 -9.81
C TYR A 622 1.86 -16.26 -9.79
N ASN A 623 2.60 -15.43 -9.04
CA ASN A 623 2.35 -13.98 -8.97
C ASN A 623 2.85 -13.21 -10.19
N ALA A 624 4.08 -13.46 -10.67
CA ALA A 624 4.72 -12.63 -11.69
C ALA A 624 4.69 -13.20 -13.13
N GLY A 625 4.29 -14.46 -13.29
CA GLY A 625 4.31 -15.20 -14.55
C GLY A 625 5.64 -15.92 -14.81
N ALA A 626 5.56 -17.18 -15.27
CA ALA A 626 6.71 -18.06 -15.50
C ALA A 626 7.82 -17.45 -16.39
N HIS A 627 7.45 -16.68 -17.42
CA HIS A 627 8.41 -16.01 -18.31
C HIS A 627 9.36 -15.05 -17.56
N ARG A 628 8.87 -14.34 -16.54
CA ARG A 628 9.69 -13.43 -15.74
C ARG A 628 10.66 -14.21 -14.84
N VAL A 629 10.20 -15.32 -14.25
CA VAL A 629 11.07 -16.23 -13.48
C VAL A 629 12.19 -16.80 -14.36
N SER A 630 11.91 -17.19 -15.62
CA SER A 630 12.96 -17.57 -16.57
C SER A 630 13.99 -16.45 -16.80
N GLN A 631 13.56 -15.21 -17.01
CA GLN A 631 14.47 -14.07 -17.14
C GLN A 631 15.29 -13.81 -15.86
N TRP A 632 14.72 -14.05 -14.68
CA TRP A 632 15.41 -13.90 -13.40
C TRP A 632 16.45 -15.00 -13.17
N VAL A 633 16.17 -16.24 -13.57
CA VAL A 633 17.18 -17.32 -13.64
C VAL A 633 18.33 -16.96 -14.57
N GLU A 634 18.01 -16.45 -15.76
CA GLU A 634 19.03 -15.99 -16.72
C GLU A 634 19.87 -14.81 -16.23
N THR A 635 19.32 -13.96 -15.34
CA THR A 635 19.99 -12.77 -14.82
C THR A 635 20.78 -13.04 -13.53
N TYR A 636 20.22 -13.82 -12.61
CA TYR A 636 20.71 -13.98 -11.24
C TYR A 636 21.24 -15.39 -10.92
N GLY A 637 21.20 -16.31 -11.89
CA GLY A 637 21.49 -17.72 -11.70
C GLY A 637 20.25 -18.54 -11.32
N ASP A 638 20.36 -19.86 -11.46
CA ASP A 638 19.34 -20.82 -11.07
C ASP A 638 19.43 -21.08 -9.56
N PRO A 639 18.40 -20.80 -8.74
CA PRO A 639 18.49 -20.96 -7.29
C PRO A 639 18.48 -22.43 -6.82
N ARG A 640 18.41 -23.37 -7.75
CA ARG A 640 18.62 -24.81 -7.52
C ARG A 640 20.09 -25.21 -7.62
N ASP A 641 20.95 -24.33 -8.16
CA ASP A 641 22.40 -24.51 -8.15
C ASP A 641 22.94 -24.26 -6.73
N PRO A 642 23.69 -25.21 -6.13
CA PRO A 642 24.30 -25.02 -4.80
C PRO A 642 25.20 -23.79 -4.67
N GLY A 643 25.71 -23.23 -5.79
CA GLY A 643 26.49 -22.00 -5.83
C GLY A 643 25.68 -20.70 -5.70
N ILE A 644 24.34 -20.76 -5.70
CA ILE A 644 23.45 -19.61 -5.56
C ILE A 644 22.76 -19.67 -4.19
N ASP A 645 22.83 -18.61 -3.37
CA ASP A 645 22.00 -18.51 -2.16
C ASP A 645 20.55 -18.20 -2.59
N PRO A 646 19.56 -19.09 -2.37
CA PRO A 646 18.17 -18.84 -2.72
C PRO A 646 17.57 -17.65 -1.97
N ILE A 647 18.13 -17.27 -0.80
CA ILE A 647 17.72 -16.06 -0.08
C ILE A 647 18.10 -14.83 -0.90
N ASP A 648 19.31 -14.79 -1.46
CA ASP A 648 19.75 -13.72 -2.33
C ASP A 648 19.02 -13.74 -3.68
N TRP A 649 18.67 -14.92 -4.21
CA TRP A 649 17.83 -15.01 -5.40
C TRP A 649 16.44 -14.42 -5.17
N ILE A 650 15.79 -14.72 -4.03
CA ILE A 650 14.54 -14.07 -3.62
C ILE A 650 14.74 -12.56 -3.52
N GLU A 651 15.78 -12.11 -2.82
CA GLU A 651 16.06 -10.68 -2.65
C GLU A 651 16.37 -9.97 -3.97
N ASN A 652 16.91 -10.66 -4.97
CA ASN A 652 17.13 -10.14 -6.33
C ASN A 652 15.85 -9.90 -7.13
N ILE A 653 14.72 -10.57 -6.82
CA ILE A 653 13.45 -10.40 -7.53
C ILE A 653 13.11 -8.90 -7.64
N PRO A 654 13.06 -8.29 -8.84
CA PRO A 654 12.99 -6.83 -8.98
C PRO A 654 11.71 -6.20 -8.43
N PHE A 655 10.61 -6.95 -8.42
CA PHE A 655 9.32 -6.46 -7.93
C PHE A 655 9.19 -6.71 -6.43
N THR A 656 9.06 -5.64 -5.66
CA THR A 656 8.83 -5.71 -4.20
C THR A 656 7.59 -6.56 -3.86
N GLU A 657 6.51 -6.45 -4.63
CA GLU A 657 5.31 -7.27 -4.47
C GLU A 657 5.63 -8.77 -4.58
N THR A 658 6.22 -9.22 -5.70
CA THR A 658 6.56 -10.63 -5.91
C THR A 658 7.57 -11.15 -4.88
N ARG A 659 8.56 -10.33 -4.51
CA ARG A 659 9.54 -10.69 -3.47
C ARG A 659 8.86 -10.96 -2.13
N ASN A 660 8.04 -10.00 -1.67
CA ASN A 660 7.30 -10.11 -0.43
C ASN A 660 6.33 -11.31 -0.50
N TYR A 661 5.63 -11.48 -1.63
CA TYR A 661 4.73 -12.60 -1.89
C TYR A 661 5.44 -13.96 -1.75
N VAL A 662 6.64 -14.13 -2.31
CA VAL A 662 7.43 -15.37 -2.13
C VAL A 662 7.74 -15.60 -0.66
N GLN A 663 8.22 -14.59 0.06
CA GLN A 663 8.51 -14.70 1.50
C GLN A 663 7.24 -15.06 2.30
N ARG A 664 6.08 -14.46 1.99
CA ARG A 664 4.81 -14.72 2.69
C ARG A 664 4.22 -16.09 2.41
N VAL A 665 4.29 -16.58 1.18
CA VAL A 665 3.83 -17.96 0.92
C VAL A 665 4.79 -18.97 1.57
N MET A 666 6.11 -18.74 1.51
CA MET A 666 7.10 -19.60 2.17
C MET A 666 6.92 -19.67 3.70
N GLU A 667 6.69 -18.54 4.39
CA GLU A 667 6.42 -18.52 5.83
C GLU A 667 5.08 -19.20 6.16
N ASN A 668 4.05 -18.99 5.32
CA ASN A 668 2.75 -19.62 5.48
C ASN A 668 2.81 -21.16 5.34
N ILE A 669 3.64 -21.71 4.44
CA ILE A 669 3.78 -23.17 4.26
C ILE A 669 4.17 -23.82 5.58
N GLN A 670 5.20 -23.30 6.27
CA GLN A 670 5.70 -23.89 7.51
C GLN A 670 4.62 -23.82 8.60
N VAL A 671 3.98 -22.65 8.77
CA VAL A 671 2.89 -22.49 9.74
C VAL A 671 1.73 -23.45 9.44
N TYR A 672 1.33 -23.63 8.18
CA TYR A 672 0.26 -24.57 7.84
C TYR A 672 0.66 -26.04 8.05
N ARG A 673 1.91 -26.44 7.78
CA ARG A 673 2.38 -27.79 8.14
C ARG A 673 2.30 -27.99 9.66
N THR A 674 2.75 -27.01 10.44
CA THR A 674 2.67 -27.05 11.91
C THR A 674 1.23 -27.11 12.42
N ARG A 675 0.31 -26.31 11.86
CA ARG A 675 -1.13 -26.35 12.17
C ARG A 675 -1.76 -27.71 11.85
N LEU A 676 -1.43 -28.28 10.68
CA LEU A 676 -1.95 -29.58 10.22
C LEU A 676 -1.35 -30.77 11.00
N ALA A 677 -0.19 -30.59 11.62
CA ALA A 677 0.48 -31.59 12.45
C ALA A 677 0.13 -31.52 13.97
N GLY A 678 -0.71 -30.58 14.39
CA GLY A 678 -1.10 -30.41 15.80
C GLY A 678 -0.30 -29.35 16.58
N ASN A 679 0.04 -28.23 15.93
CA ASN A 679 0.74 -27.05 16.48
C ASN A 679 2.25 -27.22 16.79
N ALA A 680 2.84 -28.38 16.48
CA ALA A 680 4.30 -28.58 16.44
C ALA A 680 4.68 -29.40 15.20
N SER A 681 5.73 -29.00 14.49
CA SER A 681 6.34 -29.80 13.42
C SER A 681 7.78 -29.40 13.14
N ASP A 682 8.53 -30.30 12.52
CA ASP A 682 9.86 -29.98 12.00
C ASP A 682 9.76 -28.89 10.93
N LEU A 683 10.57 -27.85 11.08
CA LEU A 683 10.68 -26.69 10.21
C LEU A 683 11.57 -27.04 9.01
N LYS A 684 11.03 -26.92 7.80
CA LYS A 684 11.73 -27.34 6.58
C LYS A 684 12.09 -26.19 5.65
N ILE A 685 12.10 -24.96 6.18
CA ILE A 685 12.30 -23.73 5.40
C ILE A 685 13.58 -23.75 4.56
N ASP A 686 14.72 -24.19 5.13
CA ASP A 686 16.00 -24.29 4.40
C ASP A 686 15.99 -25.35 3.30
N ALA A 687 15.23 -26.45 3.51
CA ALA A 687 15.05 -27.49 2.49
C ALA A 687 14.10 -27.03 1.38
N ASP A 688 13.03 -26.30 1.72
CA ASP A 688 12.03 -25.84 0.75
C ASP A 688 12.55 -24.70 -0.14
N ILE A 689 13.34 -23.75 0.39
CA ILE A 689 13.96 -22.70 -0.44
C ILE A 689 15.01 -23.29 -1.40
N ARG A 690 15.56 -24.46 -1.11
CA ARG A 690 16.54 -25.20 -1.93
C ARG A 690 15.90 -26.34 -2.74
N ARG A 691 14.58 -26.47 -2.70
CA ARG A 691 13.87 -27.65 -3.21
C ARG A 691 14.03 -27.79 -4.73
N TYR A 692 14.28 -29.02 -5.17
CA TYR A 692 14.14 -29.47 -6.55
C TYR A 692 13.87 -30.98 -6.57
N ASP A 693 13.31 -31.50 -7.67
CA ASP A 693 12.89 -32.90 -7.81
C ASP A 693 13.99 -33.85 -8.35
N GLY A 694 15.24 -33.40 -8.37
CA GLY A 694 16.39 -34.16 -8.88
C GLY A 694 16.59 -34.05 -10.40
N SER A 695 15.68 -33.43 -11.15
CA SER A 695 15.91 -33.15 -12.57
C SER A 695 17.01 -32.09 -12.77
N GLN A 696 17.84 -32.28 -13.80
CA GLN A 696 19.06 -31.49 -14.01
C GLN A 696 18.75 -29.98 -14.12
N PRO A 697 19.42 -29.11 -13.32
CA PRO A 697 19.22 -27.67 -13.40
C PRO A 697 19.69 -27.13 -14.77
N ILE A 698 19.05 -26.05 -15.24
CA ILE A 698 19.51 -25.37 -16.46
C ILE A 698 20.65 -24.44 -16.05
N LEU A 699 21.85 -25.01 -15.93
CA LEU A 699 23.06 -24.30 -15.54
C LEU A 699 23.34 -23.13 -16.49
N ARG A 700 23.12 -21.90 -16.00
CA ARG A 700 23.58 -20.66 -16.63
C ARG A 700 24.25 -19.82 -15.56
N GLN A 701 25.52 -19.48 -15.79
CA GLN A 701 26.28 -18.62 -14.89
C GLN A 701 25.78 -17.17 -14.99
N PRO A 702 25.68 -16.43 -13.87
CA PRO A 702 25.35 -15.01 -13.89
C PRO A 702 26.44 -14.18 -14.60
N PRO A 703 26.11 -12.98 -15.09
CA PRO A 703 27.08 -12.11 -15.76
C PRO A 703 28.18 -11.65 -14.79
N LYS A 704 29.40 -11.47 -15.33
CA LYS A 704 30.55 -10.97 -14.56
C LYS A 704 30.37 -9.49 -14.16
N PRO A 705 30.91 -9.05 -13.01
CA PRO A 705 30.90 -7.63 -12.63
C PRO A 705 31.50 -6.75 -13.73
N GLN A 706 30.85 -5.62 -14.00
CA GLN A 706 31.36 -4.62 -14.95
C GLN A 706 32.27 -3.62 -14.22
N ALA A 707 33.14 -2.95 -14.98
CA ALA A 707 33.91 -1.84 -14.43
C ALA A 707 32.96 -0.70 -14.02
N SER A 708 33.22 -0.07 -12.87
CA SER A 708 32.45 1.09 -12.39
C SER A 708 32.40 2.19 -13.46
N LEU A 709 31.27 2.91 -13.53
CA LEU A 709 31.12 4.04 -14.43
C LEU A 709 31.95 5.21 -13.90
N SER A 710 33.23 5.26 -14.31
CA SER A 710 34.02 6.48 -14.25
C SER A 710 33.20 7.61 -14.87
N PRO A 711 32.94 8.72 -14.15
CA PRO A 711 32.02 9.74 -14.61
C PRO A 711 32.57 10.38 -15.89
N GLN A 712 32.00 9.98 -17.03
CA GLN A 712 32.17 10.73 -18.27
C GLN A 712 31.48 12.07 -18.06
N SER A 713 32.29 13.09 -17.80
CA SER A 713 31.83 14.47 -17.87
C SER A 713 31.18 14.64 -19.25
N PRO A 714 29.88 15.02 -19.33
CA PRO A 714 29.23 15.18 -20.62
C PRO A 714 30.02 16.19 -21.44
N ALA A 715 30.23 15.88 -22.72
CA ALA A 715 31.07 16.68 -23.61
C ALA A 715 30.46 18.06 -23.89
N LEU A 716 30.62 18.97 -22.93
CA LEU A 716 30.47 20.41 -23.11
C LEU A 716 31.66 20.88 -23.95
N SER A 717 31.42 21.08 -25.24
CA SER A 717 32.43 21.62 -26.14
C SER A 717 32.92 22.98 -25.62
N SER A 718 34.23 23.05 -25.36
CA SER A 718 35.02 24.25 -25.13
C SER A 718 34.47 25.28 -24.14
N VAL A 719 34.75 25.08 -22.84
CA VAL A 719 35.03 26.19 -21.92
C VAL A 719 36.43 25.99 -21.38
N GLN A 720 37.30 27.00 -21.52
CA GLN A 720 38.67 26.92 -21.00
C GLN A 720 38.69 26.95 -19.46
N PRO A 721 39.70 26.34 -18.80
CA PRO A 721 39.84 26.41 -17.36
C PRO A 721 40.14 27.85 -16.94
N PHE A 722 39.18 28.51 -16.29
CA PHE A 722 39.43 29.80 -15.66
C PHE A 722 40.29 29.63 -14.41
N ALA A 723 41.34 30.43 -14.32
CA ALA A 723 42.29 30.40 -13.22
C ALA A 723 41.63 30.73 -11.88
N VAL A 724 42.06 30.03 -10.83
CA VAL A 724 41.76 30.39 -9.44
C VAL A 724 42.42 31.75 -9.14
N PRO A 725 41.68 32.76 -8.65
CA PRO A 725 42.29 34.01 -8.21
C PRO A 725 43.14 33.77 -6.95
N THR A 726 44.43 34.07 -7.04
CA THR A 726 45.32 34.15 -5.88
C THR A 726 45.28 35.56 -5.29
N GLY A 727 45.02 35.68 -3.99
CA GLY A 727 44.96 36.95 -3.26
C GLY A 727 44.58 36.72 -1.79
N PRO A 728 45.06 37.57 -0.86
CA PRO A 728 46.20 37.14 -0.03
C PRO A 728 45.92 37.09 1.48
N GLY A 729 46.87 36.56 2.26
CA GLY A 729 47.10 37.02 3.63
C GLY A 729 46.51 36.17 4.77
N ILE A 730 47.27 35.14 5.13
CA ILE A 730 47.19 34.32 6.36
C ILE A 730 46.93 35.12 7.66
N MET A 731 45.99 34.65 8.50
CA MET A 731 46.26 34.33 9.91
C MET A 731 45.42 33.12 10.35
N SER A 732 46.09 32.09 10.86
CA SER A 732 45.49 30.81 11.27
C SER A 732 44.84 30.87 12.67
N PRO A 733 44.07 29.83 13.04
CA PRO A 733 44.43 29.13 14.27
C PRO A 733 44.82 27.66 14.04
N VAL A 734 45.57 27.14 15.02
CA VAL A 734 46.31 25.88 15.01
C VAL A 734 45.44 24.70 15.46
N ALA A 735 45.64 23.53 14.85
CA ALA A 735 45.10 22.26 15.32
C ALA A 735 46.01 21.59 16.37
N PRO A 736 45.47 20.68 17.19
CA PRO A 736 46.25 19.50 17.55
C PRO A 736 45.51 18.17 17.26
N PRO A 737 46.25 17.04 17.13
CA PRO A 737 45.75 15.80 16.54
C PRO A 737 45.48 14.67 17.58
N ALA A 738 45.33 13.44 17.08
CA ALA A 738 44.77 12.28 17.77
C ALA A 738 45.78 11.36 18.51
N ALA A 739 45.20 10.34 19.15
CA ALA A 739 45.75 9.04 19.57
C ALA A 739 46.40 8.90 20.97
N ALA A 740 46.17 7.70 21.53
CA ALA A 740 46.56 7.21 22.87
C ALA A 740 47.87 6.34 22.77
N PRO A 741 48.35 5.60 23.81
CA PRO A 741 47.85 5.42 25.19
C PRO A 741 48.93 5.42 26.32
N ALA A 742 48.51 5.09 27.56
CA ALA A 742 49.22 4.35 28.65
C ALA A 742 49.37 5.04 30.03
N ASN A 743 48.79 4.38 31.06
CA ASN A 743 49.29 4.12 32.43
C ASN A 743 50.14 5.15 33.20
N LEU A 744 49.61 5.73 34.30
CA LEU A 744 49.87 5.33 35.73
C LEU A 744 49.45 6.41 36.77
N ASP A 745 48.99 5.93 37.93
CA ASP A 745 48.88 6.51 39.28
C ASP A 745 48.55 8.01 39.55
N LEU A 746 47.39 8.22 40.21
CA LEU A 746 47.18 8.69 41.60
C LEU A 746 48.16 9.72 42.27
N PRO A 747 47.75 10.50 43.32
CA PRO A 747 46.40 10.70 43.92
C PRO A 747 46.04 12.15 44.43
N ARG A 748 44.79 12.35 44.92
CA ARG A 748 44.37 13.19 46.12
C ARG A 748 44.62 14.74 46.07
N GLN A 749 43.70 15.68 46.40
CA GLN A 749 42.84 15.87 47.60
C GLN A 749 41.73 16.96 47.40
N HIS A 750 40.72 16.95 48.30
CA HIS A 750 39.74 18.02 48.63
C HIS A 750 40.42 19.19 49.43
N PRO A 751 39.83 20.39 49.73
CA PRO A 751 38.46 20.59 50.29
C PRO A 751 37.71 21.96 50.10
N THR A 752 36.61 22.10 50.86
CA THR A 752 35.56 23.15 51.00
C THR A 752 35.91 24.41 51.82
N ARG A 753 35.18 25.56 51.67
CA ARG A 753 34.22 26.20 52.66
C ARG A 753 33.88 27.72 52.47
N GLN A 754 32.59 28.10 52.71
CA GLN A 754 32.02 29.29 53.46
C GLN A 754 32.40 30.77 53.06
N ALA A 755 31.65 31.88 53.35
CA ALA A 755 30.38 32.20 54.07
C ALA A 755 29.77 33.63 53.70
N SER A 756 28.63 34.02 54.34
CA SER A 756 27.65 35.15 54.13
C SER A 756 28.09 36.58 54.61
N PRO A 757 27.27 37.68 54.89
CA PRO A 757 25.85 37.79 55.41
C PRO A 757 24.94 39.05 55.04
N HIS A 758 23.79 39.19 55.76
CA HIS A 758 22.79 40.33 55.91
C HIS A 758 21.61 40.48 54.89
N ALA A 759 20.35 40.90 55.21
CA ALA A 759 19.55 41.10 56.46
C ALA A 759 18.00 41.14 56.17
N SER A 760 17.12 41.18 57.20
CA SER A 760 15.61 41.06 57.16
C SER A 760 14.90 42.39 57.58
N PRO A 761 13.55 42.54 57.88
CA PRO A 761 12.40 41.58 57.98
C PRO A 761 10.97 42.06 57.54
N SER A 762 9.95 41.16 57.57
CA SER A 762 8.58 41.30 58.19
C SER A 762 7.43 40.52 57.50
N GLU A 763 6.48 40.00 58.29
CA GLU A 763 5.27 39.18 57.96
C GLU A 763 3.97 39.91 58.51
N PRO A 764 2.69 39.41 58.51
CA PRO A 764 2.17 38.02 58.42
C PRO A 764 0.83 37.75 57.63
N LEU A 765 0.38 36.48 57.76
CA LEU A 765 -0.82 35.69 57.36
C LEU A 765 -2.21 36.20 57.92
N PRO A 766 -3.44 35.56 57.74
CA PRO A 766 -3.71 34.11 57.60
C PRO A 766 -4.99 33.58 56.84
N VAL A 767 -5.21 32.26 56.96
CA VAL A 767 -6.27 31.37 56.42
C VAL A 767 -7.34 31.02 57.50
N PRO A 768 -8.53 30.50 57.14
CA PRO A 768 -9.28 29.59 58.03
C PRO A 768 -9.83 28.29 57.38
N ALA A 769 -10.17 27.30 58.23
CA ALA A 769 -10.82 25.99 57.95
C ALA A 769 -11.47 25.48 59.28
N PRO A 770 -12.08 24.26 59.43
CA PRO A 770 -12.96 23.41 58.58
C PRO A 770 -14.31 23.00 59.29
N VAL A 771 -14.54 21.70 59.59
CA VAL A 771 -15.59 20.95 60.39
C VAL A 771 -16.92 20.47 59.69
N PRO A 772 -17.73 19.47 60.20
CA PRO A 772 -17.67 18.02 59.79
C PRO A 772 -19.03 17.26 59.56
N THR A 773 -19.00 15.92 59.34
CA THR A 773 -19.88 14.82 59.91
C THR A 773 -19.56 13.45 59.23
N THR A 774 -20.09 12.27 59.63
CA THR A 774 -19.74 11.38 60.78
C THR A 774 -20.29 9.94 60.56
N HIS A 775 -19.81 8.92 61.32
CA HIS A 775 -20.20 7.47 61.33
C HIS A 775 -19.70 6.63 60.13
N GLY A 776 -19.32 5.33 60.22
CA GLY A 776 -19.21 4.32 61.29
C GLY A 776 -19.15 2.88 60.67
N THR A 777 -18.80 1.74 61.31
CA THR A 777 -18.23 1.36 62.63
C THR A 777 -17.86 -0.16 62.61
N THR A 778 -16.73 -0.63 63.21
CA THR A 778 -16.32 -2.07 63.44
C THR A 778 -16.14 -2.97 62.18
N ARG A 779 -15.47 -4.14 62.07
CA ARG A 779 -14.38 -4.96 62.72
C ARG A 779 -14.10 -6.15 61.73
N GLN A 780 -13.06 -7.00 61.74
CA GLN A 780 -11.85 -7.27 62.57
C GLN A 780 -10.76 -7.97 61.70
N ASP A 781 -9.65 -8.44 62.32
CA ASP A 781 -8.65 -9.49 61.98
C ASP A 781 -8.81 -10.31 60.66
N THR A 782 -7.78 -10.57 59.82
CA THR A 782 -6.44 -11.14 60.12
C THR A 782 -5.38 -10.88 59.02
N SER A 783 -4.11 -10.70 59.43
CA SER A 783 -2.86 -10.81 58.62
C SER A 783 -2.21 -12.22 58.84
N PRO A 784 -1.15 -12.70 58.13
CA PRO A 784 -0.05 -11.92 57.52
C PRO A 784 0.62 -12.43 56.21
N ASP A 785 1.68 -11.69 55.83
CA ASP A 785 2.87 -12.03 55.01
C ASP A 785 2.76 -12.36 53.51
N ALA A 786 3.21 -11.42 52.67
CA ALA A 786 4.42 -11.61 51.84
C ALA A 786 5.00 -10.27 51.32
N THR A 787 6.32 -10.15 51.38
CA THR A 787 7.16 -8.95 51.17
C THR A 787 7.53 -8.65 49.70
N LEU A 788 7.35 -7.37 49.28
CA LEU A 788 8.18 -6.59 48.31
C LEU A 788 8.30 -7.04 46.82
N PRO A 789 8.75 -6.15 45.90
CA PRO A 789 8.57 -4.69 45.81
C PRO A 789 7.94 -4.24 44.47
N ALA A 790 7.60 -2.96 44.35
CA ALA A 790 7.12 -2.35 43.11
C ALA A 790 8.27 -1.80 42.25
N GLU A 791 8.18 -1.97 40.92
CA GLU A 791 8.90 -1.16 39.93
C GLU A 791 7.93 -0.26 39.14
N PRO A 792 8.36 0.92 38.69
CA PRO A 792 7.47 1.91 38.09
C PRO A 792 7.15 1.59 36.63
N VAL A 793 5.85 1.54 36.31
CA VAL A 793 5.37 1.48 34.92
C VAL A 793 5.72 2.78 34.21
N GLN A 794 6.71 2.74 33.32
CA GLN A 794 6.93 3.80 32.34
C GLN A 794 5.93 3.66 31.19
N THR A 795 5.07 4.65 31.02
CA THR A 795 4.14 4.75 29.89
C THR A 795 4.86 5.34 28.67
N PRO A 796 4.96 4.64 27.52
CA PRO A 796 5.37 5.25 26.26
C PRO A 796 4.13 5.66 25.47
N ALA A 797 3.73 6.93 25.61
CA ALA A 797 2.78 7.53 24.69
C ALA A 797 3.49 7.83 23.36
N ALA A 798 3.46 6.88 22.43
CA ALA A 798 3.96 7.03 21.07
C ALA A 798 2.98 6.36 20.08
N GLN A 799 1.95 7.10 19.66
CA GLN A 799 1.17 6.72 18.49
C GLN A 799 2.05 6.92 17.25
N VAL A 800 2.68 5.84 16.79
CA VAL A 800 3.36 5.79 15.50
C VAL A 800 2.37 5.20 14.49
N GLU A 801 1.93 6.01 13.54
CA GLU A 801 1.23 5.51 12.34
C GLU A 801 2.23 4.81 11.40
N GLU A 802 2.70 3.62 11.81
CA GLU A 802 3.43 2.73 10.91
C GLU A 802 2.40 1.95 10.08
N SER A 803 2.30 2.27 8.78
CA SER A 803 1.35 1.63 7.89
C SER A 803 1.61 0.12 7.82
N LEU A 804 0.61 -0.68 8.23
CA LEU A 804 0.68 -2.14 8.20
C LEU A 804 1.12 -2.63 6.83
N ASP A 805 2.13 -3.52 6.81
CA ASP A 805 2.75 -4.06 5.61
C ASP A 805 1.78 -4.95 4.81
N LEU A 806 0.94 -4.30 4.01
CA LEU A 806 0.01 -4.90 3.07
C LEU A 806 0.72 -5.10 1.72
N PRO A 807 1.03 -6.33 1.30
CA PRO A 807 1.41 -6.57 -0.09
C PRO A 807 0.25 -6.16 -1.00
N ALA A 808 0.58 -5.69 -2.21
CA ALA A 808 -0.38 -5.08 -3.13
C ALA A 808 -1.47 -6.08 -3.57
N ALA A 809 -2.61 -6.04 -2.88
CA ALA A 809 -3.85 -6.70 -3.28
C ALA A 809 -5.02 -5.77 -2.95
N ILE A 810 -5.52 -5.11 -4.00
CA ILE A 810 -6.63 -4.15 -4.01
C ILE A 810 -6.41 -2.89 -3.13
N ASP A 811 -5.88 -1.85 -3.76
CA ASP A 811 -6.03 -0.47 -3.29
C ASP A 811 -7.53 -0.09 -3.31
N LEU A 812 -8.14 0.01 -2.13
CA LEU A 812 -9.60 0.12 -1.93
C LEU A 812 -10.06 1.54 -1.57
N ASN A 813 -9.40 2.57 -2.11
CA ASN A 813 -9.85 3.95 -1.93
C ASN A 813 -10.86 4.39 -3.01
N THR A 814 -12.06 3.78 -3.02
CA THR A 814 -13.14 4.13 -3.94
C THR A 814 -13.87 5.39 -3.50
N GLN A 815 -13.35 6.57 -3.87
CA GLN A 815 -14.18 7.78 -3.96
C GLN A 815 -14.81 7.86 -5.36
N THR A 816 -16.09 7.53 -5.46
CA THR A 816 -16.89 7.81 -6.66
C THR A 816 -17.76 9.05 -6.46
N VAL A 817 -17.45 10.11 -7.19
CA VAL A 817 -18.37 11.22 -7.48
C VAL A 817 -18.75 11.11 -8.97
N PRO A 818 -20.04 11.15 -9.34
CA PRO A 818 -20.44 10.90 -10.72
C PRO A 818 -20.08 12.09 -11.63
N ALA A 819 -19.24 11.84 -12.63
CA ALA A 819 -18.95 12.78 -13.71
C ALA A 819 -19.37 12.17 -15.06
N THR A 820 -20.51 12.60 -15.58
CA THR A 820 -20.96 12.27 -16.93
C THR A 820 -20.02 12.87 -17.98
N ARG A 821 -19.24 12.02 -18.67
CA ARG A 821 -18.66 12.38 -19.98
C ARG A 821 -18.48 11.16 -20.87
N THR A 822 -18.81 11.33 -22.15
CA THR A 822 -18.82 10.29 -23.19
C THR A 822 -17.45 9.67 -23.46
N MET A 823 -17.37 8.34 -23.50
CA MET A 823 -16.15 7.58 -23.81
C MET A 823 -15.83 7.53 -25.31
N ARG A 824 -14.53 7.59 -25.64
CA ARG A 824 -13.93 6.93 -26.80
C ARG A 824 -12.78 6.04 -26.29
N PRO A 825 -12.49 4.89 -26.93
CA PRO A 825 -11.49 3.95 -26.42
C PRO A 825 -10.06 4.48 -26.64
N VAL A 826 -9.21 4.28 -25.64
CA VAL A 826 -7.75 4.39 -25.74
C VAL A 826 -7.20 3.00 -26.08
N VAL A 827 -6.22 2.95 -26.98
CA VAL A 827 -5.54 1.72 -27.40
C VAL A 827 -4.18 1.65 -26.72
N ASP A 828 -3.79 0.47 -26.21
CA ASP A 828 -2.46 0.21 -25.68
C ASP A 828 -1.40 0.29 -26.79
N GLU A 829 -0.44 1.21 -26.65
CA GLU A 829 0.79 1.27 -27.45
C GLU A 829 2.00 0.84 -26.59
N ASP A 830 2.20 -0.47 -26.42
CA ASP A 830 3.49 -0.98 -25.89
C ASP A 830 3.91 -2.37 -26.43
N ASP A 831 3.25 -2.87 -27.50
CA ASP A 831 3.57 -4.18 -28.12
C ASP A 831 4.04 -4.06 -29.59
N ARG A 832 5.09 -3.26 -29.80
CA ARG A 832 5.71 -3.07 -31.13
C ARG A 832 7.23 -3.21 -31.19
N ALA A 833 7.86 -3.75 -30.15
CA ALA A 833 9.31 -3.89 -30.02
C ALA A 833 9.84 -5.35 -30.04
N SER A 834 9.04 -6.33 -30.48
CA SER A 834 9.42 -7.76 -30.44
C SER A 834 9.24 -8.55 -31.74
N ARG A 835 9.14 -7.87 -32.90
CA ARG A 835 9.02 -8.53 -34.22
C ARG A 835 9.96 -7.94 -35.29
N GLN A 836 11.27 -7.90 -35.02
CA GLN A 836 12.27 -7.67 -36.08
C GLN A 836 13.66 -8.23 -35.73
N ALA A 837 13.79 -9.56 -35.66
CA ALA A 837 15.09 -10.22 -35.46
C ALA A 837 15.15 -11.68 -36.01
N ARG A 838 14.66 -11.91 -37.24
CA ARG A 838 15.05 -13.07 -38.06
C ARG A 838 15.03 -12.68 -39.54
N GLY A 839 16.20 -12.64 -40.17
CA GLY A 839 16.35 -12.54 -41.61
C GLY A 839 17.27 -13.65 -42.12
N LEU A 840 16.92 -14.27 -43.25
CA LEU A 840 17.79 -15.12 -44.07
C LEU A 840 17.26 -15.16 -45.52
N ALA A 841 18.13 -14.79 -46.48
CA ALA A 841 18.16 -15.15 -47.92
C ALA A 841 16.91 -14.99 -48.86
N VAL A 842 16.81 -13.84 -49.56
CA VAL A 842 17.19 -13.60 -51.00
C VAL A 842 17.09 -14.78 -52.02
N PRO A 843 16.77 -14.61 -53.35
CA PRO A 843 16.19 -13.48 -54.14
C PRO A 843 14.96 -13.83 -55.04
N SER A 844 14.27 -12.83 -55.64
CA SER A 844 14.21 -12.59 -57.12
C SER A 844 12.95 -11.86 -57.68
N VAL A 845 13.18 -10.70 -58.33
CA VAL A 845 12.67 -10.26 -59.67
C VAL A 845 11.19 -9.78 -59.91
N ASN A 846 11.11 -8.62 -60.59
CA ASN A 846 10.07 -8.01 -61.47
C ASN A 846 8.87 -7.16 -60.96
N THR A 847 9.05 -5.82 -61.09
CA THR A 847 8.23 -4.84 -61.84
C THR A 847 6.71 -4.96 -61.98
N ALA A 848 6.00 -3.90 -61.58
CA ALA A 848 5.14 -3.08 -62.47
C ALA A 848 4.86 -1.69 -61.84
N GLU A 849 4.48 -0.72 -62.68
CA GLU A 849 4.32 0.70 -62.36
C GLU A 849 2.89 1.07 -61.92
N GLN A 850 2.71 2.18 -61.17
CA GLN A 850 2.11 3.41 -61.73
C GLN A 850 2.12 4.59 -60.72
N ARG A 851 2.31 5.80 -61.24
CA ARG A 851 2.23 7.09 -60.51
C ARG A 851 0.79 7.65 -60.56
N ILE A 852 0.48 8.57 -59.65
CA ILE A 852 0.04 9.95 -59.96
C ILE A 852 0.06 10.80 -58.67
N GLU A 853 0.39 12.08 -58.80
CA GLU A 853 0.68 13.01 -57.71
C GLU A 853 -0.47 13.99 -57.37
N LEU A 854 -0.28 14.67 -56.24
CA LEU A 854 -1.02 15.80 -55.67
C LEU A 854 -1.39 16.95 -56.64
N ILE A 855 -2.38 17.78 -56.25
CA ILE A 855 -2.25 19.25 -56.05
C ILE A 855 -3.51 19.85 -55.35
N PRO A 856 -3.43 20.99 -54.61
CA PRO A 856 -4.54 21.61 -53.87
C PRO A 856 -4.98 22.98 -54.49
N PRO A 857 -5.21 24.09 -53.75
CA PRO A 857 -6.54 24.59 -53.39
C PRO A 857 -6.88 26.01 -53.93
N ALA A 858 -8.10 26.50 -53.70
CA ALA A 858 -8.48 27.91 -53.87
C ALA A 858 -9.60 28.34 -52.90
N GLY A 859 -9.62 29.63 -52.56
CA GLY A 859 -10.76 30.34 -51.94
C GLY A 859 -10.86 31.74 -52.52
N LEU A 860 -11.88 32.55 -52.15
CA LEU A 860 -11.91 34.02 -52.30
C LEU A 860 -13.13 34.64 -51.57
N ASP A 861 -12.84 35.65 -50.75
CA ASP A 861 -13.54 36.91 -50.38
C ASP A 861 -15.08 37.11 -50.45
N GLY A 862 -15.59 37.96 -49.52
CA GLY A 862 -16.47 39.08 -49.95
C GLY A 862 -17.63 39.61 -49.07
N LEU A 863 -17.32 40.39 -48.03
CA LEU A 863 -18.01 41.65 -47.63
C LEU A 863 -19.38 41.73 -46.88
N GLU A 864 -19.41 42.78 -46.04
CA GLU A 864 -20.50 43.61 -45.48
C GLU A 864 -21.25 43.28 -44.14
N GLN A 865 -21.42 44.37 -43.37
CA GLN A 865 -22.04 44.60 -42.05
C GLN A 865 -22.89 45.90 -42.18
N PRO A 866 -23.55 46.43 -41.13
CA PRO A 866 -24.42 45.82 -40.10
C PRO A 866 -25.77 46.58 -39.98
N ARG A 867 -26.69 46.15 -39.10
CA ARG A 867 -27.65 47.06 -38.41
C ARG A 867 -28.43 46.38 -37.27
N ALA A 868 -28.48 47.04 -36.11
CA ALA A 868 -29.57 46.90 -35.14
C ALA A 868 -30.66 47.96 -35.46
N PRO A 869 -31.88 47.87 -34.89
CA PRO A 869 -32.12 48.59 -33.63
C PRO A 869 -33.16 47.99 -32.65
N SER A 870 -33.28 48.65 -31.49
CA SER A 870 -34.38 48.82 -30.49
C SER A 870 -35.83 48.44 -30.88
N THR A 871 -36.84 48.19 -30.01
CA THR A 871 -37.08 48.42 -28.55
C THR A 871 -38.43 47.80 -28.11
N HIS A 872 -38.63 47.54 -26.80
CA HIS A 872 -39.92 47.43 -26.04
C HIS A 872 -41.00 46.40 -26.50
N ASN A 873 -41.74 45.71 -25.62
CA ASN A 873 -42.60 46.28 -24.56
C ASN A 873 -43.01 45.30 -23.44
N THR A 874 -43.58 45.87 -22.36
CA THR A 874 -44.39 45.33 -21.22
C THR A 874 -45.02 43.92 -21.34
N ALA A 875 -45.10 43.04 -20.32
CA ALA A 875 -45.42 43.12 -18.87
C ALA A 875 -46.93 42.96 -18.51
N HIS A 876 -47.19 42.16 -17.46
CA HIS A 876 -48.46 41.93 -16.72
C HIS A 876 -49.63 41.25 -17.48
N ASP A 877 -50.56 40.51 -16.85
CA ASP A 877 -50.79 40.19 -15.42
C ASP A 877 -51.51 38.83 -15.26
N GLY A 878 -51.52 38.26 -14.04
CA GLY A 878 -52.32 37.05 -13.69
C GLY A 878 -51.79 36.24 -12.51
#